data_AF-A0A8T1U2N7-F1
#
_entry.id   AF-A0A8T1U2N7-F1
#
_cell.length_a   1.000
_cell.length_b   1.000
_cell.length_c   1.000
_cell.angle_alpha   90.00
_cell.angle_beta   90.00
_cell.angle_gamma   90.00
#
_symmetry.space_group_name_H-M   'P 1'
#
loop_
_entity.id
_entity.type
_entity.pdbx_description
1 polymer ?
#
loop_
_entity_poly.entity_id
_entity_poly.type
_entity_poly.pdbx_seq_one_letter_code
_entity_poly.pdbx_strand_id
1 'polypeptide(L)'
;MGLSRISAVLVTFLTTQFSLGNGSADTVTYDWRLTPIMTAFDGVLLETLGVNDKPCDEAVIEVELGQEVEVRVTNELYDASCLHWHGMKQLGTQEMDGVSGFTQCFIEPNTTAVYRFKPDKAGTFWWHSHHKTQYAFGLRGPLIVHAPESDLRDCQKEIDEEYIIQLGDIYHTAPTFGPALWDTIVINNRGRFNCTAAALNNLTECSSNQPLSNFYFKEGRKYLLRLINMAAMAPFEFSVDDHEFQIIAADGEPVQPTELINAIFINAGQRYDIVVQAKNDTQGADSFWMRAKGLSGLPWMARSADTGLPGFNDEGLAIVRYNAASTSEPTTQKCEEIVTVNEFDFTPDTVAVLPTVPADRSIIQFNISAAGGVISLDGGEYYSLAIPDEPPLLTISNGSTTADLPITANARAIEYGKHVEVVLVNSMNEQHPFHLHSHAPWVVSSGQAAAEDIYSNNLPPLKLQGAMVRDVYTVPPCDTDDNNYCINLGYLILRFTADNPGVWMMHCHIDWHMDIGLSMIFVEGEKELQQKGPNAFSSSLLSLLGASETNPFEFVAAQQYGQVMHRSGLPATLAALLSVQVSVQLGHTNAAVVAYDWHLTPIQTAFDGVMLQTLGINDKSSHEAHIKIELGQEVEVHVTNELSEPTCLHWHGMKQLGTQEMDGMSGFTQCAIEPNRSATYRYTPDKAGTFWWHSHHGTQYAYGLRGPLTVHAPESETQSWDEEYTIQMADIYHTPPPPGPVLWDSIVVNNLGRYDCTAAAIHNLTDCESHQPLSSFDFQPGKKYLLRLINMAAMATFEFSIDGHEFQVIAADAEPVVPTDLINSIIVNVGQRYDVVVQAKEDTEGVGSFWMRVKGLTGYPWTARAADTGTVGFSDEGLAIIRYDSGSRSEPTSEKAKETKTIGEFDFTSATLEVLPATPDDRSTMRFNINTTIGTGIVSLEDGEFQTMIVPDQPPLLSIASGLTTADLPISANARAIEYGKHIEVVLMNDVIEQHPFHLHSHVAWVVGSGHASAEEVYNNKLPPLNLNGPILRDVYTVPACDIDEKGLCVNVGYVVLRFKADNPGVWMVHCHVDWHMAIGMGVIFVEGEAELREKGPDAFTSSLLSVCKHAPSNELGGSKLDGSTPSEPKVYDLPTKPNSVFCSVGN
;
A
#
# COMPACT_ATOMS: atom_id res chain seq x y z
N MET A 1 -44.08 41.36 -42.54
CA MET A 1 -44.30 39.98 -43.08
C MET A 1 -43.00 39.23 -42.88
N GLY A 2 -43.01 38.03 -42.28
CA GLY A 2 -41.79 37.32 -41.82
C GLY A 2 -41.17 37.99 -40.57
N LEU A 3 -40.65 37.32 -39.52
CA LEU A 3 -40.10 35.96 -39.32
C LEU A 3 -38.82 35.70 -40.16
N SER A 4 -37.74 35.14 -39.61
CA SER A 4 -37.63 34.29 -38.39
C SER A 4 -36.52 34.65 -37.39
N ARG A 5 -36.50 33.89 -36.27
CA ARG A 5 -35.68 33.98 -35.04
C ARG A 5 -34.17 33.79 -35.26
N ILE A 6 -33.38 34.37 -34.35
CA ILE A 6 -32.56 33.65 -33.34
C ILE A 6 -32.68 34.45 -32.03
N SER A 7 -32.60 33.79 -30.87
CA SER A 7 -32.70 34.43 -29.55
C SER A 7 -31.51 34.05 -28.67
N ALA A 8 -30.89 35.04 -28.02
CA ALA A 8 -30.15 34.86 -26.79
C ALA A 8 -30.94 35.55 -25.68
N VAL A 9 -31.22 34.85 -24.57
CA VAL A 9 -32.00 35.38 -23.45
C VAL A 9 -31.09 35.51 -22.25
N LEU A 10 -30.87 36.76 -21.83
CA LEU A 10 -30.28 37.07 -20.54
C LEU A 10 -31.28 36.64 -19.45
N VAL A 11 -30.85 35.82 -18.49
CA VAL A 11 -31.67 35.47 -17.33
C VAL A 11 -31.00 36.06 -16.09
N THR A 12 -31.53 37.19 -15.64
CA THR A 12 -31.24 37.77 -14.33
C THR A 12 -32.40 37.43 -13.42
N PHE A 13 -32.14 36.80 -12.27
CA PHE A 13 -33.13 36.64 -11.21
C PHE A 13 -32.68 37.39 -9.97
N LEU A 14 -33.44 38.43 -9.60
CA LEU A 14 -33.53 38.90 -8.23
C LEU A 14 -34.73 38.21 -7.55
N THR A 15 -34.62 38.02 -6.25
CA THR A 15 -35.52 37.18 -5.44
C THR A 15 -36.70 37.96 -4.83
N THR A 16 -37.46 37.25 -3.99
CA THR A 16 -38.48 37.73 -3.02
C THR A 16 -39.93 37.92 -3.49
N GLN A 17 -40.78 36.98 -3.06
CA GLN A 17 -41.98 37.35 -2.30
C GLN A 17 -42.31 36.28 -1.24
N PHE A 18 -42.76 36.73 -0.07
CA PHE A 18 -42.90 35.91 1.14
C PHE A 18 -43.98 34.82 1.05
N SER A 19 -43.68 33.67 1.67
CA SER A 19 -44.67 32.69 2.14
C SER A 19 -44.41 32.39 3.62
N LEU A 20 -45.36 32.73 4.51
CA LEU A 20 -45.29 32.34 5.92
C LEU A 20 -45.78 30.89 6.09
N GLY A 21 -44.87 29.95 5.87
CA GLY A 21 -45.04 28.52 6.16
C GLY A 21 -44.14 28.08 7.32
N ASN A 22 -44.65 27.27 8.23
CA ASN A 22 -43.92 26.88 9.44
C ASN A 22 -43.29 25.48 9.29
N GLY A 23 -41.98 25.41 9.08
CA GLY A 23 -41.17 24.20 9.23
C GLY A 23 -40.97 23.33 7.98
N SER A 24 -39.91 23.63 7.24
CA SER A 24 -39.03 22.64 6.59
C SER A 24 -37.60 23.19 6.64
N ALA A 25 -36.59 22.32 6.64
CA ALA A 25 -35.30 22.69 6.09
C ALA A 25 -35.37 22.39 4.59
N ASP A 26 -34.87 23.29 3.75
CA ASP A 26 -34.79 23.04 2.31
C ASP A 26 -33.42 22.40 2.01
N THR A 27 -33.45 21.23 1.37
CA THR A 27 -32.25 20.52 0.91
C THR A 27 -31.80 21.09 -0.44
N VAL A 28 -30.52 21.39 -0.58
CA VAL A 28 -29.87 21.79 -1.83
C VAL A 28 -29.11 20.59 -2.38
N THR A 29 -29.46 20.15 -3.60
CA THR A 29 -28.98 18.89 -4.18
C THR A 29 -28.05 19.12 -5.37
N TYR A 30 -26.96 18.35 -5.42
CA TYR A 30 -25.96 18.33 -6.48
C TYR A 30 -25.81 16.91 -7.04
N ASP A 31 -25.89 16.75 -8.37
CA ASP A 31 -25.61 15.49 -9.08
C ASP A 31 -24.26 15.61 -9.81
N TRP A 32 -23.27 14.82 -9.41
CA TRP A 32 -21.87 14.88 -9.87
C TRP A 32 -21.41 13.53 -10.42
N ARG A 33 -20.93 13.51 -11.66
CA ARG A 33 -20.10 12.44 -12.24
C ARG A 33 -18.63 12.81 -12.08
N LEU A 34 -17.81 11.96 -11.47
CA LEU A 34 -16.35 12.15 -11.41
C LEU A 34 -15.75 11.61 -12.71
N THR A 35 -15.11 12.47 -13.51
CA THR A 35 -14.76 12.16 -14.91
C THR A 35 -13.32 12.56 -15.24
N PRO A 36 -12.53 11.74 -15.96
CA PRO A 36 -11.27 12.20 -16.53
C PRO A 36 -11.55 13.22 -17.65
N ILE A 37 -10.81 14.33 -17.66
CA ILE A 37 -11.01 15.46 -18.58
C ILE A 37 -9.69 16.05 -19.07
N MET A 38 -9.65 16.43 -20.35
CA MET A 38 -8.55 17.20 -20.91
C MET A 38 -8.75 18.69 -20.61
N THR A 39 -7.86 19.28 -19.81
CA THR A 39 -7.92 20.71 -19.44
C THR A 39 -6.60 21.41 -19.69
N ALA A 40 -6.63 22.74 -19.77
CA ALA A 40 -5.43 23.56 -19.79
C ALA A 40 -5.57 24.69 -18.78
N PHE A 41 -5.07 24.47 -17.56
CA PHE A 41 -5.17 25.44 -16.46
C PHE A 41 -4.16 26.58 -16.60
N ASP A 42 -2.90 26.25 -16.93
CA ASP A 42 -1.82 27.20 -17.16
C ASP A 42 -1.46 27.42 -18.64
N GLY A 43 -2.19 26.75 -19.53
CA GLY A 43 -1.98 26.80 -20.98
C GLY A 43 -1.42 25.50 -21.57
N VAL A 44 -0.82 24.61 -20.78
CA VAL A 44 -0.49 23.23 -21.20
C VAL A 44 -1.75 22.37 -21.13
N LEU A 45 -2.04 21.58 -22.16
CA LEU A 45 -3.13 20.60 -22.16
C LEU A 45 -2.70 19.32 -21.44
N LEU A 46 -3.45 18.94 -20.39
CA LEU A 46 -3.19 17.80 -19.52
C LEU A 46 -4.47 16.96 -19.36
N GLU A 47 -4.33 15.65 -19.08
CA GLU A 47 -5.42 14.88 -18.52
C GLU A 47 -5.50 15.16 -17.00
N THR A 48 -6.71 15.41 -16.51
CA THR A 48 -6.99 15.94 -15.17
C THR A 48 -8.34 15.41 -14.68
N LEU A 49 -8.63 15.54 -13.39
CA LEU A 49 -9.87 15.05 -12.79
C LEU A 49 -10.93 16.15 -12.69
N GLY A 50 -12.16 15.81 -13.05
CA GLY A 50 -13.27 16.75 -13.21
C GLY A 50 -14.59 16.27 -12.62
N VAL A 51 -15.54 17.19 -12.54
CA VAL A 51 -16.94 16.95 -12.17
C VAL A 51 -17.84 17.30 -13.35
N ASN A 52 -18.68 16.36 -13.79
CA ASN A 52 -19.62 16.52 -14.91
C ASN A 52 -18.95 16.98 -16.21
N ASP A 53 -17.89 16.29 -16.61
CA ASP A 53 -17.08 16.57 -17.81
C ASP A 53 -16.45 18.00 -17.80
N LYS A 54 -16.22 18.57 -16.61
CA LYS A 54 -15.71 19.95 -16.41
C LYS A 54 -14.69 20.08 -15.27
N PRO A 55 -13.85 21.14 -15.29
CA PRO A 55 -13.03 21.55 -14.15
C PRO A 55 -13.82 21.75 -12.85
N CYS A 56 -13.24 21.31 -11.73
CA CYS A 56 -13.87 21.35 -10.42
C CYS A 56 -13.98 22.75 -9.80
N ASP A 57 -13.27 23.76 -10.33
CA ASP A 57 -13.47 25.17 -9.93
C ASP A 57 -14.84 25.73 -10.31
N GLU A 58 -15.55 25.09 -11.26
CA GLU A 58 -16.96 25.36 -11.56
C GLU A 58 -17.93 24.60 -10.63
N ALA A 59 -17.48 23.57 -9.91
CA ALA A 59 -18.29 22.72 -9.03
C ALA A 59 -18.35 23.27 -7.59
N VAL A 60 -18.83 24.51 -7.47
CA VAL A 60 -19.04 25.21 -6.20
C VAL A 60 -20.29 24.67 -5.48
N ILE A 61 -20.14 24.33 -4.20
CA ILE A 61 -21.28 24.20 -3.28
C ILE A 61 -21.50 25.55 -2.60
N GLU A 62 -22.73 26.05 -2.59
CA GLU A 62 -23.09 27.37 -2.06
C GLU A 62 -24.49 27.30 -1.45
N VAL A 63 -24.58 27.51 -0.13
CA VAL A 63 -25.83 27.37 0.65
C VAL A 63 -25.95 28.42 1.75
N GLU A 64 -27.16 28.62 2.28
CA GLU A 64 -27.41 29.42 3.50
C GLU A 64 -27.35 28.54 4.76
N LEU A 65 -26.74 29.03 5.85
CA LEU A 65 -26.69 28.35 7.14
C LEU A 65 -28.11 28.09 7.66
N GLY A 66 -28.48 26.82 7.70
CA GLY A 66 -29.85 26.40 8.02
C GLY A 66 -30.47 25.49 6.96
N GLN A 67 -29.97 25.53 5.73
CA GLN A 67 -30.22 24.52 4.70
C GLN A 67 -29.49 23.20 5.00
N GLU A 68 -29.69 22.22 4.14
CA GLU A 68 -29.05 20.90 4.17
C GLU A 68 -28.45 20.63 2.78
N VAL A 69 -27.27 20.03 2.71
CA VAL A 69 -26.56 19.72 1.46
C VAL A 69 -26.77 18.24 1.13
N GLU A 70 -27.13 17.91 -0.11
CA GLU A 70 -27.09 16.54 -0.63
C GLU A 70 -26.21 16.49 -1.89
N VAL A 71 -25.17 15.65 -1.89
CA VAL A 71 -24.28 15.46 -3.06
C VAL A 71 -24.33 14.00 -3.48
N ARG A 72 -24.71 13.76 -4.73
CA ARG A 72 -24.83 12.46 -5.38
C ARG A 72 -23.62 12.28 -6.29
N VAL A 73 -22.69 11.42 -5.90
CA VAL A 73 -21.36 11.28 -6.51
C VAL A 73 -21.26 9.94 -7.21
N THR A 74 -21.38 9.94 -8.54
CA THR A 74 -21.10 8.76 -9.39
C THR A 74 -19.63 8.79 -9.80
N ASN A 75 -18.87 7.74 -9.51
CA ASN A 75 -17.49 7.64 -9.97
C ASN A 75 -17.44 7.08 -11.40
N GLU A 76 -16.87 7.82 -12.36
CA GLU A 76 -16.59 7.35 -13.73
C GLU A 76 -15.08 7.42 -14.07
N LEU A 77 -14.23 7.48 -13.04
CA LEU A 77 -12.77 7.33 -13.14
C LEU A 77 -12.36 5.87 -13.30
N TYR A 78 -11.07 5.63 -13.56
CA TYR A 78 -10.47 4.28 -13.60
C TYR A 78 -10.18 3.73 -12.18
N ASP A 79 -9.85 4.62 -11.25
CA ASP A 79 -9.62 4.34 -9.83
C ASP A 79 -10.88 4.53 -8.97
N ALA A 80 -10.87 3.96 -7.77
CA ALA A 80 -11.73 4.35 -6.65
C ALA A 80 -11.61 5.85 -6.28
N SER A 81 -12.58 6.39 -5.54
CA SER A 81 -12.53 7.77 -5.03
C SER A 81 -13.41 7.96 -3.78
N CYS A 82 -13.19 9.00 -2.98
CA CYS A 82 -14.08 9.46 -1.90
C CYS A 82 -13.97 11.01 -1.81
N LEU A 83 -15.00 11.72 -1.34
CA LEU A 83 -14.98 13.20 -1.27
C LEU A 83 -15.13 13.70 0.19
N HIS A 84 -14.12 14.39 0.69
CA HIS A 84 -14.11 15.02 2.03
C HIS A 84 -14.62 16.47 1.99
N TRP A 85 -15.16 16.94 3.12
CA TRP A 85 -15.84 18.23 3.29
C TRP A 85 -15.10 19.14 4.27
N HIS A 86 -13.91 19.58 3.84
CA HIS A 86 -12.88 20.15 4.68
C HIS A 86 -13.33 21.36 5.52
N GLY A 87 -13.21 21.19 6.84
CA GLY A 87 -13.37 22.23 7.85
C GLY A 87 -14.78 22.44 8.40
N MET A 88 -15.72 21.55 8.07
CA MET A 88 -17.04 21.47 8.70
C MET A 88 -17.09 20.36 9.75
N LYS A 89 -17.98 20.52 10.73
CA LYS A 89 -18.20 19.52 11.78
C LYS A 89 -19.26 18.51 11.36
N GLN A 90 -18.86 17.27 11.12
CA GLN A 90 -19.76 16.15 10.78
C GLN A 90 -20.53 15.67 12.02
N LEU A 91 -21.40 16.52 12.58
CA LEU A 91 -22.12 16.26 13.82
C LEU A 91 -23.34 15.35 13.59
N GLY A 92 -23.15 14.05 13.78
CA GLY A 92 -24.21 13.05 13.57
C GLY A 92 -24.31 12.51 12.14
N THR A 93 -23.35 12.87 11.29
CA THR A 93 -23.17 12.41 9.90
C THR A 93 -21.74 11.89 9.71
N GLN A 94 -21.20 11.21 10.72
CA GLN A 94 -19.76 10.90 10.80
C GLN A 94 -19.28 9.97 9.68
N GLU A 95 -20.16 9.14 9.14
CA GLU A 95 -19.88 8.30 7.98
C GLU A 95 -19.69 9.11 6.68
N MET A 96 -20.25 10.32 6.63
CA MET A 96 -20.23 11.20 5.46
C MET A 96 -18.98 12.06 5.37
N ASP A 97 -18.03 11.89 6.30
CA ASP A 97 -16.78 12.65 6.32
C ASP A 97 -15.88 12.36 5.10
N GLY A 98 -16.13 11.28 4.34
CA GLY A 98 -15.56 11.13 3.01
C GLY A 98 -14.13 10.61 2.94
N VAL A 99 -13.63 9.94 3.99
CA VAL A 99 -12.25 9.45 4.04
C VAL A 99 -12.18 7.98 3.61
N SER A 100 -11.41 7.70 2.55
CA SER A 100 -11.23 6.35 1.97
C SER A 100 -10.76 5.33 3.00
N GLY A 101 -11.60 4.32 3.31
CA GLY A 101 -11.21 3.23 4.19
C GLY A 101 -11.16 3.59 5.68
N PHE A 102 -11.64 4.78 6.08
CA PHE A 102 -11.64 5.18 7.50
C PHE A 102 -13.04 5.47 8.05
N THR A 103 -13.74 6.43 7.45
CA THR A 103 -15.12 6.78 7.83
C THR A 103 -16.16 6.08 6.97
N GLN A 104 -15.75 5.65 5.77
CA GLN A 104 -16.58 4.94 4.80
C GLN A 104 -15.73 4.08 3.86
N CYS A 105 -16.40 3.23 3.08
CA CYS A 105 -15.78 2.55 1.94
C CYS A 105 -15.57 3.50 0.76
N PHE A 106 -14.72 3.04 -0.16
CA PHE A 106 -14.45 3.61 -1.46
C PHE A 106 -15.72 3.75 -2.32
N ILE A 107 -15.78 4.80 -3.15
CA ILE A 107 -16.70 4.87 -4.30
C ILE A 107 -15.99 4.19 -5.48
N GLU A 108 -16.29 2.91 -5.71
CA GLU A 108 -15.70 2.12 -6.79
C GLU A 108 -16.11 2.64 -8.19
N PRO A 109 -15.30 2.40 -9.24
CA PRO A 109 -15.64 2.77 -10.62
C PRO A 109 -17.04 2.29 -11.06
N ASN A 110 -17.82 3.21 -11.60
CA ASN A 110 -19.24 3.05 -12.01
C ASN A 110 -20.25 2.89 -10.86
N THR A 111 -19.86 3.12 -9.59
CA THR A 111 -20.79 3.16 -8.44
C THR A 111 -21.19 4.60 -8.06
N THR A 112 -22.18 4.75 -7.18
CA THR A 112 -22.69 6.06 -6.74
C THR A 112 -22.85 6.11 -5.22
N ALA A 113 -22.29 7.15 -4.59
CA ALA A 113 -22.52 7.49 -3.19
C ALA A 113 -23.46 8.70 -3.05
N VAL A 114 -24.14 8.82 -1.91
CA VAL A 114 -24.93 10.01 -1.55
C VAL A 114 -24.55 10.51 -0.17
N TYR A 115 -23.92 11.68 -0.14
CA TYR A 115 -23.58 12.45 1.05
C TYR A 115 -24.75 13.39 1.37
N ARG A 116 -25.14 13.50 2.64
CA ARG A 116 -26.29 14.33 3.06
C ARG A 116 -26.12 14.91 4.46
N PHE A 117 -25.46 16.06 4.56
CA PHE A 117 -25.10 16.70 5.83
C PHE A 117 -25.66 18.12 5.95
N LYS A 118 -25.53 18.69 7.16
CA LYS A 118 -25.91 20.07 7.44
C LYS A 118 -24.71 20.84 7.99
N PRO A 119 -24.28 21.95 7.34
CA PRO A 119 -23.21 22.79 7.86
C PRO A 119 -23.51 23.29 9.28
N ASP A 120 -22.50 23.23 10.16
CA ASP A 120 -22.59 23.63 11.56
C ASP A 120 -22.48 25.15 11.76
N LYS A 121 -21.74 25.83 10.89
CA LYS A 121 -21.48 27.29 10.93
C LYS A 121 -21.40 27.90 9.53
N ALA A 122 -21.54 29.21 9.46
CA ALA A 122 -21.33 29.99 8.23
C ALA A 122 -19.84 30.32 8.05
N GLY A 123 -19.35 30.35 6.81
CA GLY A 123 -17.93 30.60 6.52
C GLY A 123 -17.46 30.08 5.17
N THR A 124 -16.13 30.00 5.04
CA THR A 124 -15.41 29.55 3.84
C THR A 124 -14.78 28.19 4.07
N PHE A 125 -15.27 27.20 3.33
CA PHE A 125 -14.85 25.80 3.35
C PHE A 125 -14.54 25.34 1.93
N TRP A 126 -14.18 24.07 1.79
CA TRP A 126 -13.94 23.45 0.49
C TRP A 126 -14.19 21.94 0.54
N TRP A 127 -14.15 21.30 -0.61
CA TRP A 127 -14.26 19.87 -0.76
C TRP A 127 -13.12 19.36 -1.66
N HIS A 128 -12.68 18.13 -1.45
CA HIS A 128 -11.65 17.49 -2.29
C HIS A 128 -11.76 15.97 -2.27
N SER A 129 -11.11 15.30 -3.23
CA SER A 129 -10.92 13.85 -3.13
C SER A 129 -10.01 13.51 -1.96
N HIS A 130 -10.44 12.53 -1.18
CA HIS A 130 -9.69 11.91 -0.09
C HIS A 130 -9.40 10.45 -0.44
N HIS A 131 -8.76 10.25 -1.59
CA HIS A 131 -8.31 8.96 -2.12
C HIS A 131 -7.03 9.15 -2.94
N LYS A 132 -5.89 8.67 -2.42
CA LYS A 132 -4.55 8.96 -2.96
C LYS A 132 -4.37 10.48 -3.15
N THR A 133 -3.41 10.90 -3.98
CA THR A 133 -3.21 12.30 -4.35
C THR A 133 -4.13 12.79 -5.48
N GLN A 134 -5.39 12.34 -5.53
CA GLN A 134 -6.32 12.70 -6.63
C GLN A 134 -6.62 14.20 -6.70
N TYR A 135 -6.60 14.91 -5.58
CA TYR A 135 -6.95 16.33 -5.57
C TYR A 135 -5.85 17.22 -6.16
N ALA A 136 -4.58 16.82 -6.09
CA ALA A 136 -3.47 17.46 -6.81
C ALA A 136 -3.72 17.56 -8.33
N PHE A 137 -4.44 16.60 -8.91
CA PHE A 137 -4.79 16.54 -10.34
C PHE A 137 -6.16 17.13 -10.67
N GLY A 138 -6.73 17.93 -9.75
CA GLY A 138 -7.87 18.82 -10.02
C GLY A 138 -9.18 18.46 -9.31
N LEU A 139 -9.25 17.35 -8.58
CA LEU A 139 -10.47 16.90 -7.91
C LEU A 139 -10.71 17.63 -6.56
N ARG A 140 -10.90 18.95 -6.64
CA ARG A 140 -11.09 19.89 -5.51
C ARG A 140 -11.95 21.10 -5.91
N GLY A 141 -12.75 21.64 -4.99
CA GLY A 141 -13.56 22.84 -5.26
C GLY A 141 -14.14 23.53 -4.01
N PRO A 142 -14.77 24.71 -4.14
CA PRO A 142 -15.21 25.51 -2.99
C PRO A 142 -16.51 25.01 -2.35
N LEU A 143 -16.66 25.29 -1.06
CA LEU A 143 -17.90 25.10 -0.31
C LEU A 143 -18.18 26.33 0.57
N ILE A 144 -19.17 27.15 0.19
CA ILE A 144 -19.49 28.41 0.86
C ILE A 144 -20.80 28.29 1.63
N VAL A 145 -20.79 28.72 2.88
CA VAL A 145 -21.99 28.73 3.73
C VAL A 145 -22.28 30.15 4.19
N HIS A 146 -23.30 30.77 3.62
CA HIS A 146 -23.69 32.16 3.90
C HIS A 146 -24.44 32.27 5.23
N ALA A 147 -24.14 33.31 6.01
CA ALA A 147 -24.90 33.64 7.20
C ALA A 147 -26.21 34.37 6.84
N PRO A 148 -27.33 34.13 7.53
CA PRO A 148 -28.56 34.92 7.36
C PRO A 148 -28.32 36.42 7.57
N GLU A 149 -29.08 37.28 6.89
CA GLU A 149 -28.93 38.75 6.96
C GLU A 149 -29.01 39.31 8.40
N SER A 150 -29.76 38.65 9.29
CA SER A 150 -29.85 38.97 10.72
C SER A 150 -28.56 38.73 11.50
N ASP A 151 -27.72 37.82 11.02
CA ASP A 151 -26.61 37.20 11.75
C ASP A 151 -25.25 37.68 11.23
N LEU A 152 -25.24 38.36 10.06
CA LEU A 152 -24.07 39.06 9.52
C LEU A 152 -23.48 40.04 10.54
N ARG A 153 -22.17 40.02 10.75
CA ARG A 153 -21.47 40.99 11.60
C ARG A 153 -21.43 42.37 10.93
N ASP A 154 -21.25 43.43 11.70
CA ASP A 154 -21.31 44.80 11.15
C ASP A 154 -20.22 45.07 10.09
N CYS A 155 -19.05 44.44 10.19
CA CYS A 155 -18.03 44.47 9.14
C CYS A 155 -18.45 43.75 7.84
N GLN A 156 -19.37 42.79 7.90
CA GLN A 156 -19.93 42.06 6.75
C GLN A 156 -21.13 42.80 6.15
N LYS A 157 -21.92 43.51 6.96
CA LYS A 157 -23.04 44.36 6.49
C LYS A 157 -22.59 45.54 5.61
N GLU A 158 -21.31 45.92 5.65
CA GLU A 158 -20.72 46.99 4.84
C GLU A 158 -20.12 46.51 3.51
N ILE A 159 -20.23 45.22 3.17
CA ILE A 159 -19.64 44.63 1.95
C ILE A 159 -20.60 44.78 0.77
N ASP A 160 -20.10 45.26 -0.37
CA ASP A 160 -20.89 45.45 -1.59
C ASP A 160 -21.02 44.17 -2.44
N GLU A 161 -19.92 43.42 -2.57
CA GLU A 161 -19.71 42.33 -3.53
C GLU A 161 -18.70 41.30 -2.97
N GLU A 162 -18.79 40.03 -3.40
CA GLU A 162 -17.97 38.90 -2.93
C GLU A 162 -17.28 38.16 -4.09
N TYR A 163 -16.09 37.62 -3.86
CA TYR A 163 -15.39 36.70 -4.77
C TYR A 163 -14.73 35.53 -4.02
N ILE A 164 -14.80 34.32 -4.61
CA ILE A 164 -14.04 33.15 -4.18
C ILE A 164 -12.69 33.13 -4.90
N ILE A 165 -11.60 33.03 -4.14
CA ILE A 165 -10.22 33.00 -4.63
C ILE A 165 -9.60 31.64 -4.27
N GLN A 166 -9.53 30.76 -5.25
CA GLN A 166 -8.98 29.41 -5.11
C GLN A 166 -7.49 29.47 -5.48
N LEU A 167 -6.61 29.25 -4.52
CA LEU A 167 -5.16 29.18 -4.72
C LEU A 167 -4.76 27.71 -4.83
N GLY A 168 -3.91 27.39 -5.80
CA GLY A 168 -3.46 26.00 -5.99
C GLY A 168 -2.15 25.89 -6.75
N ASP A 169 -1.50 24.76 -6.58
CA ASP A 169 -0.46 24.22 -7.45
C ASP A 169 -1.06 23.33 -8.55
N ILE A 170 -0.33 23.17 -9.65
CA ILE A 170 -0.61 22.20 -10.72
C ILE A 170 0.69 21.47 -11.09
N TYR A 171 0.57 20.19 -11.40
CA TYR A 171 1.64 19.27 -11.76
C TYR A 171 1.38 18.74 -13.18
N HIS A 172 2.39 18.71 -14.05
CA HIS A 172 2.25 18.27 -15.45
C HIS A 172 2.47 16.76 -15.63
N THR A 173 3.11 16.13 -14.66
CA THR A 173 3.31 14.68 -14.57
C THR A 173 3.09 14.22 -13.14
N ALA A 174 2.62 12.99 -12.95
CA ALA A 174 2.68 12.34 -11.64
C ALA A 174 4.16 12.25 -11.18
N PRO A 175 4.50 12.64 -9.94
CA PRO A 175 5.87 12.53 -9.45
C PRO A 175 6.30 11.05 -9.36
N THR A 176 7.39 10.70 -10.04
CA THR A 176 7.95 9.33 -9.99
C THR A 176 8.75 9.05 -8.71
N PHE A 177 9.22 10.10 -8.02
CA PHE A 177 9.98 9.99 -6.75
C PHE A 177 9.72 11.16 -5.79
N GLY A 178 8.85 10.93 -4.80
CA GLY A 178 8.53 11.85 -3.71
C GLY A 178 7.82 13.14 -4.17
N PRO A 179 7.58 14.10 -3.25
CA PRO A 179 6.95 15.38 -3.60
C PRO A 179 7.84 16.20 -4.54
N ALA A 180 7.56 16.15 -5.84
CA ALA A 180 8.13 17.09 -6.80
C ALA A 180 7.63 18.51 -6.50
N LEU A 181 8.42 19.54 -6.81
CA LEU A 181 7.87 20.90 -6.85
C LEU A 181 6.82 20.99 -7.98
N TRP A 182 5.78 21.77 -7.73
CA TRP A 182 4.72 22.09 -8.70
C TRP A 182 5.29 22.74 -9.97
N ASP A 183 4.61 22.58 -11.11
CA ASP A 183 5.01 23.26 -12.35
C ASP A 183 4.52 24.71 -12.40
N THR A 184 3.26 24.94 -12.00
CA THR A 184 2.62 26.27 -12.02
C THR A 184 1.73 26.52 -10.80
N ILE A 185 1.79 27.73 -10.25
CA ILE A 185 0.77 28.26 -9.33
C ILE A 185 -0.39 28.92 -10.09
N VAL A 186 -1.62 28.58 -9.70
CA VAL A 186 -2.88 29.01 -10.34
C VAL A 186 -3.78 29.77 -9.38
N ILE A 187 -4.59 30.69 -9.92
CA ILE A 187 -5.68 31.38 -9.21
C ILE A 187 -7.00 31.07 -9.94
N ASN A 188 -7.92 30.37 -9.27
CA ASN A 188 -9.15 29.78 -9.82
C ASN A 188 -8.85 28.94 -11.08
N ASN A 189 -7.92 27.99 -10.95
CA ASN A 189 -7.45 27.11 -12.03
C ASN A 189 -6.99 27.84 -13.31
N ARG A 190 -6.55 29.11 -13.18
CA ARG A 190 -5.86 29.87 -14.23
C ARG A 190 -4.45 30.23 -13.77
N GLY A 191 -3.46 29.79 -14.55
CA GLY A 191 -2.07 30.21 -14.42
C GLY A 191 -1.47 30.50 -15.80
N ARG A 192 -0.13 30.56 -15.86
CA ARG A 192 0.65 30.60 -17.11
C ARG A 192 1.93 29.80 -16.95
N PHE A 193 2.14 28.82 -17.82
CA PHE A 193 3.41 28.11 -17.96
C PHE A 193 4.16 28.55 -19.22
N ASN A 194 5.47 28.34 -19.25
CA ASN A 194 6.29 28.70 -20.39
C ASN A 194 6.22 27.60 -21.46
N CYS A 195 5.47 27.82 -22.55
CA CYS A 195 5.37 26.84 -23.65
C CYS A 195 6.71 26.50 -24.34
N THR A 196 7.75 27.31 -24.19
CA THR A 196 9.10 26.92 -24.67
C THR A 196 9.73 25.86 -23.76
N ALA A 197 9.39 25.86 -22.48
CA ALA A 197 9.82 24.86 -21.51
C ALA A 197 8.90 23.63 -21.51
N ALA A 198 7.59 23.78 -21.73
CA ALA A 198 6.67 22.68 -22.00
C ALA A 198 7.19 21.78 -23.14
N ALA A 199 7.67 22.40 -24.22
CA ALA A 199 8.29 21.70 -25.34
C ALA A 199 9.63 21.01 -25.03
N LEU A 200 10.31 21.33 -23.91
CA LEU A 200 11.46 20.57 -23.41
C LEU A 200 11.02 19.30 -22.66
N ASN A 201 9.86 19.35 -22.00
CA ASN A 201 9.26 18.24 -21.25
C ASN A 201 8.31 17.39 -22.14
N ASN A 202 8.43 17.47 -23.48
CA ASN A 202 7.55 16.85 -24.49
C ASN A 202 6.07 17.27 -24.48
N LEU A 203 5.68 18.27 -23.69
CA LEU A 203 4.31 18.79 -23.57
C LEU A 203 4.01 19.75 -24.74
N THR A 204 3.70 19.15 -25.91
CA THR A 204 3.60 19.90 -27.18
C THR A 204 2.30 20.70 -27.38
N GLU A 205 1.22 20.35 -26.67
CA GLU A 205 -0.05 21.09 -26.73
C GLU A 205 -0.08 22.21 -25.68
N CYS A 206 0.54 23.35 -26.00
CA CYS A 206 0.63 24.51 -25.09
C CYS A 206 0.21 25.84 -25.76
N SER A 207 -0.56 26.65 -25.03
CA SER A 207 -1.05 27.98 -25.42
C SER A 207 -0.43 29.09 -24.58
N SER A 208 0.47 29.88 -25.19
CA SER A 208 1.07 31.06 -24.54
C SER A 208 0.13 32.26 -24.38
N ASN A 209 -1.13 32.13 -24.85
CA ASN A 209 -2.17 33.15 -24.73
C ASN A 209 -3.28 32.69 -23.75
N GLN A 210 -2.89 32.01 -22.67
CA GLN A 210 -3.82 31.57 -21.62
C GLN A 210 -4.41 32.81 -20.89
N PRO A 211 -5.76 32.91 -20.78
CA PRO A 211 -6.41 33.97 -20.02
C PRO A 211 -6.32 33.69 -18.51
N LEU A 212 -5.96 34.74 -17.76
CA LEU A 212 -5.94 34.72 -16.29
C LEU A 212 -7.34 35.03 -15.71
N SER A 213 -7.51 34.78 -14.41
CA SER A 213 -8.73 35.13 -13.67
C SER A 213 -8.91 36.65 -13.56
N ASN A 214 -10.15 37.15 -13.67
CA ASN A 214 -10.48 38.58 -13.70
C ASN A 214 -11.58 38.92 -12.68
N PHE A 215 -11.29 39.84 -11.77
CA PHE A 215 -12.19 40.37 -10.73
C PHE A 215 -12.48 41.85 -11.01
N TYR A 216 -13.69 42.34 -10.70
CA TYR A 216 -14.19 43.63 -11.22
C TYR A 216 -14.59 44.61 -10.11
N PHE A 217 -13.59 45.33 -9.60
CA PHE A 217 -13.76 46.31 -8.54
C PHE A 217 -14.41 47.61 -9.07
N LYS A 218 -15.09 48.34 -8.18
CA LYS A 218 -15.66 49.66 -8.45
C LYS A 218 -15.19 50.62 -7.36
N GLU A 219 -14.91 51.86 -7.73
CA GLU A 219 -14.32 52.87 -6.85
C GLU A 219 -15.12 53.02 -5.53
N GLY A 220 -14.42 52.98 -4.40
CA GLY A 220 -15.00 53.19 -3.06
C GLY A 220 -15.84 52.03 -2.49
N ARG A 221 -16.03 50.91 -3.21
CA ARG A 221 -16.74 49.72 -2.70
C ARG A 221 -15.90 48.83 -1.78
N LYS A 222 -16.55 48.05 -0.92
CA LYS A 222 -15.89 46.98 -0.13
C LYS A 222 -16.14 45.61 -0.77
N TYR A 223 -15.08 44.83 -0.91
CA TYR A 223 -15.09 43.49 -1.48
C TYR A 223 -14.69 42.45 -0.44
N LEU A 224 -15.47 41.38 -0.32
CA LEU A 224 -15.04 40.17 0.38
C LEU A 224 -14.30 39.27 -0.60
N LEU A 225 -13.04 38.94 -0.30
CA LEU A 225 -12.32 37.88 -0.98
C LEU A 225 -12.21 36.68 -0.03
N ARG A 226 -12.80 35.55 -0.42
CA ARG A 226 -12.67 34.26 0.29
C ARG A 226 -11.45 33.54 -0.26
N LEU A 227 -10.31 33.65 0.44
CA LEU A 227 -9.08 32.95 0.08
C LEU A 227 -9.17 31.50 0.54
N ILE A 228 -8.91 30.55 -0.37
CA ILE A 228 -8.82 29.12 -0.07
C ILE A 228 -7.51 28.61 -0.65
N ASN A 229 -6.60 28.09 0.17
CA ASN A 229 -5.46 27.35 -0.34
C ASN A 229 -5.83 25.87 -0.48
N MET A 230 -6.08 25.45 -1.72
CA MET A 230 -6.41 24.07 -2.10
C MET A 230 -5.18 23.30 -2.64
N ALA A 231 -3.97 23.85 -2.47
CA ALA A 231 -2.75 23.25 -3.01
C ALA A 231 -2.47 21.88 -2.38
N ALA A 232 -1.88 20.98 -3.16
CA ALA A 232 -1.36 19.71 -2.70
C ALA A 232 -0.10 19.89 -1.84
N MET A 233 0.64 20.99 -2.01
CA MET A 233 1.84 21.28 -1.24
C MET A 233 2.11 22.77 -1.04
N ALA A 234 1.82 23.62 -2.02
CA ALA A 234 2.30 25.00 -2.05
C ALA A 234 1.73 25.90 -0.92
N PRO A 235 2.57 26.47 -0.02
CA PRO A 235 2.20 27.61 0.80
C PRO A 235 2.33 28.91 0.01
N PHE A 236 1.43 29.87 0.24
CA PHE A 236 1.40 31.14 -0.51
C PHE A 236 1.63 32.37 0.34
N GLU A 237 2.33 33.35 -0.24
CA GLU A 237 2.15 34.77 0.08
C GLU A 237 1.12 35.36 -0.90
N PHE A 238 -0.05 35.75 -0.39
CA PHE A 238 -1.12 36.39 -1.16
C PHE A 238 -1.09 37.91 -1.01
N SER A 239 -1.21 38.66 -2.11
CA SER A 239 -1.31 40.12 -2.11
C SER A 239 -2.09 40.68 -3.30
N VAL A 240 -2.49 41.96 -3.23
CA VAL A 240 -3.07 42.72 -4.35
C VAL A 240 -2.31 44.04 -4.47
N ASP A 241 -1.72 44.31 -5.64
CA ASP A 241 -0.86 45.48 -5.87
C ASP A 241 -1.57 46.79 -5.51
N ASP A 242 -0.92 47.66 -4.73
CA ASP A 242 -1.43 48.97 -4.31
C ASP A 242 -2.81 48.91 -3.61
N HIS A 243 -3.12 47.80 -2.93
CA HIS A 243 -4.29 47.64 -2.07
C HIS A 243 -3.89 47.15 -0.67
N GLU A 244 -4.63 47.61 0.33
CA GLU A 244 -4.57 47.12 1.71
C GLU A 244 -5.91 46.47 2.07
N PHE A 245 -5.88 45.51 2.99
CA PHE A 245 -7.05 44.74 3.40
C PHE A 245 -7.04 44.42 4.90
N GLN A 246 -8.19 44.00 5.41
CA GLN A 246 -8.35 43.50 6.79
C GLN A 246 -8.80 42.04 6.74
N ILE A 247 -8.21 41.16 7.55
CA ILE A 247 -8.72 39.80 7.74
C ILE A 247 -9.90 39.86 8.73
N ILE A 248 -11.01 39.20 8.41
CA ILE A 248 -12.23 39.18 9.23
C ILE A 248 -12.66 37.77 9.66
N ALA A 249 -12.21 36.70 8.98
CA ALA A 249 -12.30 35.33 9.47
C ALA A 249 -11.10 34.50 9.00
N ALA A 250 -10.78 33.44 9.73
CA ALA A 250 -9.65 32.55 9.46
C ALA A 250 -10.14 31.09 9.62
N ASP A 251 -10.00 30.27 8.58
CA ASP A 251 -10.59 28.92 8.44
C ASP A 251 -12.13 28.87 8.64
N GLY A 252 -12.82 30.00 8.45
CA GLY A 252 -14.24 30.17 8.74
C GLY A 252 -14.54 30.69 10.15
N GLU A 253 -13.55 30.79 11.04
CA GLU A 253 -13.71 31.31 12.40
C GLU A 253 -13.68 32.85 12.43
N PRO A 254 -14.72 33.52 12.97
CA PRO A 254 -14.76 34.98 13.08
C PRO A 254 -13.61 35.57 13.92
N VAL A 255 -12.89 36.52 13.34
CA VAL A 255 -11.91 37.37 14.05
C VAL A 255 -12.35 38.84 14.07
N GLN A 256 -11.84 39.59 15.03
CA GLN A 256 -11.90 41.06 14.98
C GLN A 256 -11.12 41.54 13.74
N PRO A 257 -11.64 42.51 12.96
CA PRO A 257 -10.92 43.05 11.81
C PRO A 257 -9.51 43.52 12.18
N THR A 258 -8.50 43.02 11.47
CA THR A 258 -7.09 43.37 11.70
C THR A 258 -6.82 44.86 11.45
N GLU A 259 -5.64 45.35 11.83
CA GLU A 259 -5.11 46.55 11.17
C GLU A 259 -4.93 46.30 9.65
N LEU A 260 -4.76 47.36 8.88
CA LEU A 260 -4.58 47.24 7.43
C LEU A 260 -3.23 46.58 7.12
N ILE A 261 -3.29 45.49 6.35
CA ILE A 261 -2.15 44.69 5.88
C ILE A 261 -2.15 44.67 4.34
N ASN A 262 -1.00 44.37 3.73
CA ASN A 262 -0.84 44.33 2.27
C ASN A 262 -0.50 42.94 1.71
N ALA A 263 -0.12 41.99 2.57
CA ALA A 263 0.04 40.58 2.21
C ALA A 263 -0.35 39.65 3.37
N ILE A 264 -0.66 38.40 3.09
CA ILE A 264 -0.92 37.34 4.08
C ILE A 264 -0.29 36.01 3.64
N PHE A 265 0.24 35.27 4.62
CA PHE A 265 0.76 33.91 4.43
C PHE A 265 -0.34 32.87 4.68
N ILE A 266 -0.49 31.90 3.78
CA ILE A 266 -1.55 30.89 3.79
C ILE A 266 -1.00 29.52 3.38
N ASN A 267 -0.91 28.58 4.32
CA ASN A 267 -0.47 27.19 4.07
C ASN A 267 -1.57 26.37 3.35
N ALA A 268 -1.20 25.23 2.77
CA ALA A 268 -2.15 24.29 2.18
C ALA A 268 -3.28 23.93 3.16
N GLY A 269 -4.53 23.87 2.70
CA GLY A 269 -5.74 23.64 3.49
C GLY A 269 -6.31 24.87 4.23
N GLN A 270 -5.54 25.94 4.42
CA GLN A 270 -5.99 27.14 5.17
C GLN A 270 -6.95 28.03 4.35
N ARG A 271 -7.80 28.80 5.06
CA ARG A 271 -8.70 29.81 4.46
C ARG A 271 -8.64 31.15 5.18
N TYR A 272 -8.84 32.25 4.45
CA TYR A 272 -9.02 33.59 5.04
C TYR A 272 -10.12 34.38 4.32
N ASP A 273 -11.02 34.98 5.09
CA ASP A 273 -11.97 35.98 4.60
C ASP A 273 -11.34 37.36 4.78
N ILE A 274 -11.03 38.03 3.67
CA ILE A 274 -10.43 39.37 3.68
C ILE A 274 -11.36 40.44 3.09
N VAL A 275 -11.42 41.60 3.73
CA VAL A 275 -12.16 42.77 3.23
C VAL A 275 -11.18 43.73 2.57
N VAL A 276 -11.31 43.88 1.25
CA VAL A 276 -10.53 44.84 0.46
C VAL A 276 -11.39 46.07 0.19
N GLN A 277 -10.91 47.25 0.60
CA GLN A 277 -11.54 48.53 0.28
C GLN A 277 -11.02 49.00 -1.09
N ALA A 278 -11.89 48.99 -2.11
CA ALA A 278 -11.54 49.50 -3.43
C ALA A 278 -11.23 51.01 -3.36
N LYS A 279 -10.18 51.41 -4.08
CA LYS A 279 -9.63 52.78 -4.08
C LYS A 279 -10.67 53.78 -4.59
N ASN A 280 -10.64 55.00 -4.05
CA ASN A 280 -11.44 56.13 -4.54
C ASN A 280 -10.74 56.92 -5.67
N ASP A 281 -9.46 56.61 -5.92
CA ASP A 281 -8.63 57.13 -7.00
C ASP A 281 -7.59 56.05 -7.33
N THR A 282 -7.56 55.56 -8.56
CA THR A 282 -6.59 54.56 -9.04
C THR A 282 -5.29 55.19 -9.55
N GLN A 283 -5.14 56.51 -9.42
CA GLN A 283 -4.05 57.32 -9.98
C GLN A 283 -3.89 57.17 -11.50
N GLY A 284 -4.95 56.73 -12.19
CA GLY A 284 -4.99 56.48 -13.63
C GLY A 284 -4.72 55.04 -14.06
N ALA A 285 -4.61 54.08 -13.13
CA ALA A 285 -4.56 52.65 -13.46
C ALA A 285 -5.97 52.09 -13.78
N ASP A 286 -6.10 51.37 -14.90
CA ASP A 286 -7.33 50.64 -15.26
C ASP A 286 -7.49 49.32 -14.46
N SER A 287 -6.37 48.75 -14.01
CA SER A 287 -6.29 47.41 -13.41
C SER A 287 -5.00 47.18 -12.62
N PHE A 288 -5.06 46.30 -11.62
CA PHE A 288 -3.99 45.93 -10.69
C PHE A 288 -3.77 44.40 -10.69
N TRP A 289 -2.56 43.94 -10.39
CA TRP A 289 -2.31 42.50 -10.19
C TRP A 289 -2.82 42.04 -8.82
N MET A 290 -3.42 40.84 -8.80
CA MET A 290 -3.56 39.98 -7.63
C MET A 290 -2.53 38.86 -7.77
N ARG A 291 -1.81 38.54 -6.69
CA ARG A 291 -0.64 37.64 -6.69
C ARG A 291 -0.82 36.54 -5.66
N ALA A 292 -0.41 35.34 -6.03
CA ALA A 292 -0.17 34.23 -5.12
C ALA A 292 1.24 33.69 -5.39
N LYS A 293 2.19 34.06 -4.52
CA LYS A 293 3.58 33.62 -4.62
C LYS A 293 3.75 32.32 -3.84
N GLY A 294 4.00 31.21 -4.54
CA GLY A 294 4.39 29.94 -3.94
C GLY A 294 5.74 30.08 -3.25
N LEU A 295 5.82 29.61 -1.99
CA LEU A 295 7.01 29.76 -1.14
C LEU A 295 7.71 28.41 -1.04
N SER A 296 9.01 28.41 -1.34
CA SER A 296 9.84 27.20 -1.38
C SER A 296 11.19 27.43 -0.71
N GLY A 297 11.85 26.34 -0.33
CA GLY A 297 13.01 26.34 0.56
C GLY A 297 12.65 26.60 2.02
N LEU A 298 13.60 26.40 2.92
CA LEU A 298 13.39 26.56 4.36
C LEU A 298 13.02 28.02 4.72
N PRO A 299 12.08 28.27 5.65
CA PRO A 299 11.40 27.29 6.50
C PRO A 299 10.14 26.65 5.88
N TRP A 300 9.78 26.95 4.64
CA TRP A 300 8.49 26.57 4.05
C TRP A 300 8.42 25.09 3.68
N MET A 301 9.49 24.55 3.09
CA MET A 301 9.61 23.16 2.65
C MET A 301 11.08 22.81 2.35
N ALA A 302 11.45 21.53 2.39
CA ALA A 302 12.85 21.10 2.13
C ALA A 302 13.37 21.42 0.71
N ARG A 303 12.50 21.46 -0.31
CA ARG A 303 12.89 21.77 -1.71
C ARG A 303 12.82 23.27 -2.02
N SER A 304 13.88 23.83 -2.60
CA SER A 304 13.96 25.24 -3.03
C SER A 304 13.70 25.41 -4.53
N ALA A 305 13.28 26.62 -4.95
CA ALA A 305 12.87 26.94 -6.32
C ALA A 305 13.88 26.56 -7.43
N ASP A 306 15.17 26.51 -7.13
CA ASP A 306 16.23 26.07 -8.05
C ASP A 306 16.22 24.56 -8.33
N THR A 307 15.45 23.77 -7.57
CA THR A 307 15.14 22.36 -7.83
C THR A 307 13.88 22.16 -8.68
N GLY A 308 13.20 23.23 -9.07
CA GLY A 308 12.02 23.18 -9.95
C GLY A 308 12.36 22.82 -11.40
N LEU A 309 11.41 22.22 -12.11
CA LEU A 309 11.57 21.83 -13.51
C LEU A 309 11.74 23.04 -14.45
N PRO A 310 12.31 22.87 -15.66
CA PRO A 310 12.34 23.94 -16.65
C PRO A 310 10.93 24.48 -16.92
N GLY A 311 10.71 25.76 -16.63
CA GLY A 311 9.42 26.43 -16.77
C GLY A 311 8.71 26.73 -15.44
N PHE A 312 9.17 26.17 -14.32
CA PHE A 312 8.70 26.38 -12.95
C PHE A 312 8.20 27.81 -12.71
N ASN A 313 6.91 27.96 -12.43
CA ASN A 313 6.28 29.23 -12.13
C ASN A 313 5.68 29.23 -10.72
N ASP A 314 6.38 29.91 -9.82
CA ASP A 314 5.99 30.14 -8.44
C ASP A 314 5.20 31.45 -8.21
N GLU A 315 4.77 32.18 -9.26
CA GLU A 315 3.85 33.31 -9.15
C GLU A 315 2.56 33.09 -9.97
N GLY A 316 1.48 32.75 -9.25
CA GLY A 316 0.12 32.79 -9.79
C GLY A 316 -0.38 34.23 -9.87
N LEU A 317 -0.98 34.60 -11.01
CA LEU A 317 -1.44 35.96 -11.28
C LEU A 317 -2.92 36.00 -11.67
N ALA A 318 -3.65 36.96 -11.11
CA ALA A 318 -5.00 37.33 -11.50
C ALA A 318 -5.12 38.86 -11.62
N ILE A 319 -6.21 39.34 -12.21
CA ILE A 319 -6.36 40.75 -12.60
C ILE A 319 -7.56 41.39 -11.88
N VAL A 320 -7.32 42.42 -11.08
CA VAL A 320 -8.36 43.28 -10.51
C VAL A 320 -8.59 44.46 -11.44
N ARG A 321 -9.73 44.52 -12.12
CA ARG A 321 -10.10 45.59 -13.06
C ARG A 321 -11.04 46.60 -12.41
N TYR A 322 -10.70 47.89 -12.52
CA TYR A 322 -11.62 48.99 -12.25
C TYR A 322 -12.35 49.40 -13.54
N ASN A 323 -11.67 49.29 -14.68
CA ASN A 323 -12.26 49.52 -16.00
C ASN A 323 -12.59 48.19 -16.71
N ALA A 324 -13.85 47.77 -16.64
CA ALA A 324 -14.32 46.53 -17.27
C ALA A 324 -14.26 46.52 -18.81
N ALA A 325 -14.01 47.67 -19.46
CA ALA A 325 -13.78 47.76 -20.91
C ALA A 325 -12.29 47.71 -21.29
N SER A 326 -11.38 47.77 -20.31
CA SER A 326 -9.94 47.65 -20.55
C SER A 326 -9.54 46.18 -20.68
N THR A 327 -8.82 45.86 -21.76
CA THR A 327 -8.31 44.51 -22.05
C THR A 327 -6.80 44.40 -21.87
N SER A 328 -6.12 45.45 -21.39
CA SER A 328 -4.69 45.37 -21.06
C SER A 328 -4.48 44.57 -19.78
N GLU A 329 -3.28 44.03 -19.61
CA GLU A 329 -2.83 43.48 -18.33
C GLU A 329 -2.29 44.61 -17.44
N PRO A 330 -2.32 44.47 -16.10
CA PRO A 330 -1.75 45.46 -15.20
C PRO A 330 -0.26 45.69 -15.42
N THR A 331 0.19 46.91 -15.15
CA THR A 331 1.61 47.29 -15.12
C THR A 331 2.12 47.62 -13.72
N THR A 332 1.27 47.38 -12.71
CA THR A 332 1.58 47.56 -11.29
C THR A 332 2.72 46.63 -10.85
N GLN A 333 3.38 47.00 -9.76
CA GLN A 333 4.52 46.26 -9.20
C GLN A 333 4.15 45.78 -7.79
N LYS A 334 4.68 44.61 -7.40
CA LYS A 334 4.56 44.09 -6.04
C LYS A 334 5.12 45.10 -5.03
N CYS A 335 4.52 45.19 -3.85
CA CYS A 335 5.08 45.98 -2.75
C CYS A 335 6.37 45.32 -2.22
N GLU A 336 7.42 46.12 -2.00
CA GLU A 336 8.68 45.63 -1.40
C GLU A 336 8.61 45.53 0.14
N GLU A 337 7.73 46.30 0.78
CA GLU A 337 7.55 46.31 2.25
C GLU A 337 6.29 45.53 2.63
N ILE A 338 6.48 44.28 3.10
CA ILE A 338 5.39 43.42 3.55
C ILE A 338 4.91 43.86 4.94
N VAL A 339 3.63 44.21 5.02
CA VAL A 339 2.89 44.46 6.26
C VAL A 339 1.86 43.35 6.39
N THR A 340 1.98 42.54 7.43
CA THR A 340 1.20 41.31 7.62
C THR A 340 0.98 40.99 9.11
N VAL A 341 0.29 39.89 9.41
CA VAL A 341 -0.02 39.39 10.75
C VAL A 341 0.25 37.88 10.80
N ASN A 342 0.80 37.38 11.92
CA ASN A 342 1.10 35.96 12.08
C ASN A 342 -0.17 35.15 12.39
N GLU A 343 -0.19 33.86 12.02
CA GLU A 343 -1.37 32.98 12.11
C GLU A 343 -2.06 32.95 13.48
N PHE A 344 -1.31 33.10 14.57
CA PHE A 344 -1.83 33.01 15.95
C PHE A 344 -1.97 34.37 16.67
N ASP A 345 -1.65 35.48 15.98
CA ASP A 345 -1.72 36.84 16.50
C ASP A 345 -3.08 37.53 16.24
N PHE A 346 -3.97 36.90 15.48
CA PHE A 346 -5.36 37.35 15.36
C PHE A 346 -6.06 37.42 16.74
N THR A 347 -7.02 38.34 16.83
CA THR A 347 -7.92 38.43 17.99
C THR A 347 -9.26 37.76 17.62
N PRO A 348 -9.64 36.64 18.24
CA PRO A 348 -10.91 35.98 17.94
C PRO A 348 -12.09 36.87 18.34
N ASP A 349 -13.18 36.82 17.56
CA ASP A 349 -14.38 37.62 17.82
C ASP A 349 -15.07 37.17 19.12
N THR A 350 -15.12 35.84 19.34
CA THR A 350 -15.57 35.22 20.59
C THR A 350 -14.36 34.82 21.45
N VAL A 351 -14.15 35.51 22.57
CA VAL A 351 -13.04 35.21 23.50
C VAL A 351 -13.38 34.00 24.37
N ALA A 352 -12.88 32.83 23.97
CA ALA A 352 -12.89 31.63 24.81
C ALA A 352 -11.99 31.77 26.06
N VAL A 353 -12.35 31.07 27.14
CA VAL A 353 -11.55 30.89 28.36
C VAL A 353 -11.45 29.40 28.64
N LEU A 354 -10.24 28.85 28.56
CA LEU A 354 -10.00 27.42 28.63
C LEU A 354 -9.65 26.97 30.07
N PRO A 355 -10.02 25.74 30.48
CA PRO A 355 -9.59 25.16 31.76
C PRO A 355 -8.07 25.24 31.95
N THR A 356 -7.60 25.53 33.17
CA THR A 356 -6.14 25.65 33.43
C THR A 356 -5.38 24.33 33.30
N VAL A 357 -6.07 23.19 33.44
CA VAL A 357 -5.52 21.84 33.31
C VAL A 357 -6.43 21.07 32.35
N PRO A 358 -5.89 20.38 31.32
CA PRO A 358 -6.69 19.53 30.44
C PRO A 358 -7.06 18.23 31.15
N ALA A 359 -8.03 17.49 30.59
CA ALA A 359 -8.48 16.21 31.14
C ALA A 359 -7.74 15.00 30.55
N ASP A 360 -7.24 15.13 29.30
CA ASP A 360 -6.22 14.26 28.71
C ASP A 360 -5.16 15.15 28.02
N ARG A 361 -3.92 14.65 27.89
CA ARG A 361 -2.83 15.33 27.18
C ARG A 361 -2.04 14.33 26.34
N SER A 362 -1.98 14.57 25.04
CA SER A 362 -1.17 13.83 24.07
C SER A 362 0.10 14.61 23.71
N ILE A 363 1.22 13.92 23.52
CA ILE A 363 2.35 14.40 22.72
C ILE A 363 2.36 13.58 21.44
N ILE A 364 2.53 14.25 20.30
CA ILE A 364 2.44 13.65 18.97
C ILE A 364 3.62 14.18 18.17
N GLN A 365 4.74 13.47 18.23
CA GLN A 365 5.95 13.84 17.51
C GLN A 365 5.93 13.18 16.14
N PHE A 366 6.14 13.97 15.09
CA PHE A 366 6.10 13.50 13.71
C PHE A 366 7.39 13.81 12.97
N ASN A 367 7.69 12.98 11.97
CA ASN A 367 8.89 13.10 11.16
C ASN A 367 8.66 12.51 9.77
N ILE A 368 9.44 12.93 8.79
CA ILE A 368 9.55 12.23 7.50
C ILE A 368 10.90 11.54 7.48
N SER A 369 10.88 10.25 7.18
CA SER A 369 12.03 9.36 7.26
C SER A 369 12.12 8.50 6.00
N ALA A 370 13.07 7.56 5.93
CA ALA A 370 13.00 6.48 4.93
C ALA A 370 11.69 5.68 5.05
N ALA A 371 11.11 5.62 6.26
CA ALA A 371 9.74 5.21 6.54
C ALA A 371 8.70 5.82 5.57
N GLY A 372 8.89 7.09 5.19
CA GLY A 372 7.81 8.02 4.88
C GLY A 372 7.41 8.80 6.14
N GLY A 373 6.15 9.22 6.22
CA GLY A 373 5.60 10.11 7.23
C GLY A 373 5.19 9.41 8.53
N VAL A 374 6.08 9.41 9.51
CA VAL A 374 5.90 8.66 10.77
C VAL A 374 5.43 9.56 11.92
N ILE A 375 4.66 8.98 12.84
CA ILE A 375 4.11 9.60 14.06
C ILE A 375 4.43 8.72 15.28
N SER A 376 4.89 9.35 16.36
CA SER A 376 5.09 8.78 17.69
C SER A 376 4.09 9.40 18.67
N LEU A 377 3.37 8.56 19.41
CA LEU A 377 2.41 8.96 20.43
C LEU A 377 3.03 8.86 21.83
N ASP A 378 2.95 9.94 22.60
CA ASP A 378 3.46 10.10 23.97
C ASP A 378 4.94 9.72 24.18
N GLY A 379 5.75 9.75 23.11
CA GLY A 379 7.16 9.31 23.12
C GLY A 379 7.34 7.80 23.06
N GLY A 380 6.34 7.07 22.55
CA GLY A 380 6.44 5.67 22.12
C GLY A 380 7.21 5.51 20.81
N GLU A 381 7.11 4.34 20.20
CA GLU A 381 7.68 4.07 18.87
C GLU A 381 7.01 4.92 17.78
N TYR A 382 7.65 4.96 16.62
CA TYR A 382 7.15 5.62 15.43
C TYR A 382 6.42 4.61 14.54
N TYR A 383 5.11 4.80 14.39
CA TYR A 383 4.31 4.10 13.39
C TYR A 383 3.66 5.11 12.45
N SER A 384 2.91 4.63 11.47
CA SER A 384 2.76 5.36 10.22
C SER A 384 1.56 4.78 9.48
N LEU A 385 0.74 5.64 8.87
CA LEU A 385 -0.65 5.27 8.62
C LEU A 385 -0.82 4.23 7.51
N ALA A 386 -1.07 2.98 7.90
CA ALA A 386 -1.68 1.99 7.04
C ALA A 386 -3.20 2.07 7.17
N ILE A 387 -3.92 2.01 6.05
CA ILE A 387 -5.39 1.96 6.02
C ILE A 387 -5.83 0.59 6.56
N PRO A 388 -6.66 0.51 7.63
CA PRO A 388 -7.18 -0.76 8.12
C PRO A 388 -8.13 -1.43 7.12
N ASP A 389 -8.15 -2.77 7.11
CA ASP A 389 -8.92 -3.58 6.15
C ASP A 389 -10.44 -3.29 6.16
N GLU A 390 -10.99 -2.92 7.33
CA GLU A 390 -12.34 -2.42 7.50
C GLU A 390 -12.33 -0.98 8.06
N PRO A 391 -13.21 -0.07 7.57
CA PRO A 391 -13.30 1.30 8.06
C PRO A 391 -13.51 1.37 9.59
N PRO A 392 -12.58 1.96 10.38
CA PRO A 392 -12.68 1.95 11.84
C PRO A 392 -13.95 2.58 12.40
N LEU A 393 -14.58 3.52 11.69
CA LEU A 393 -15.88 4.05 12.12
C LEU A 393 -16.96 2.97 12.15
N LEU A 394 -16.93 2.03 11.19
CA LEU A 394 -17.85 0.91 11.11
C LEU A 394 -17.57 -0.11 12.20
N THR A 395 -16.31 -0.55 12.35
CA THR A 395 -15.92 -1.59 13.32
C THR A 395 -16.14 -1.14 14.76
N ILE A 396 -15.72 0.08 15.12
CA ILE A 396 -15.91 0.63 16.47
C ILE A 396 -17.39 0.84 16.79
N SER A 397 -18.18 1.34 15.84
CA SER A 397 -19.64 1.47 16.04
C SER A 397 -20.33 0.11 16.15
N ASN A 398 -19.77 -0.96 15.58
CA ASN A 398 -20.30 -2.32 15.66
C ASN A 398 -19.89 -3.08 16.96
N GLY A 399 -18.92 -2.55 17.72
CA GLY A 399 -18.54 -3.11 19.02
C GLY A 399 -17.05 -3.03 19.38
N SER A 400 -16.17 -2.82 18.39
CA SER A 400 -14.73 -2.74 18.62
C SER A 400 -14.33 -1.49 19.41
N THR A 401 -13.13 -1.50 19.98
CA THR A 401 -12.49 -0.36 20.63
C THR A 401 -11.29 0.13 19.81
N THR A 402 -10.73 1.28 20.17
CA THR A 402 -9.52 1.81 19.54
C THR A 402 -8.32 0.89 19.71
N ALA A 403 -8.28 0.13 20.81
CA ALA A 403 -7.20 -0.82 21.11
C ALA A 403 -7.28 -2.11 20.27
N ASP A 404 -8.39 -2.33 19.55
CA ASP A 404 -8.57 -3.44 18.62
C ASP A 404 -8.19 -3.07 17.17
N LEU A 405 -7.83 -1.79 16.92
CA LEU A 405 -7.27 -1.34 15.64
C LEU A 405 -5.77 -1.73 15.54
N PRO A 406 -5.24 -1.97 14.32
CA PRO A 406 -3.81 -2.22 14.16
C PRO A 406 -2.98 -1.01 14.59
N ILE A 407 -1.78 -1.23 15.12
CA ILE A 407 -0.94 -0.14 15.65
C ILE A 407 -0.53 0.87 14.57
N THR A 408 -0.43 0.42 13.32
CA THR A 408 -0.25 1.24 12.12
C THR A 408 -1.45 2.14 11.78
N ALA A 409 -2.59 2.02 12.46
CA ALA A 409 -3.67 3.01 12.40
C ALA A 409 -3.32 4.32 13.16
N ASN A 410 -2.20 4.36 13.90
CA ASN A 410 -1.79 5.47 14.76
C ASN A 410 -2.92 5.95 15.70
N ALA A 411 -3.79 5.05 16.15
CA ALA A 411 -5.08 5.44 16.72
C ALA A 411 -5.02 5.75 18.23
N ARG A 412 -5.60 6.88 18.65
CA ARG A 412 -5.77 7.25 20.07
C ARG A 412 -7.25 7.38 20.46
N ALA A 413 -7.64 6.65 21.50
CA ALA A 413 -8.96 6.77 22.12
C ALA A 413 -9.09 8.10 22.89
N ILE A 414 -10.23 8.78 22.72
CA ILE A 414 -10.59 9.99 23.47
C ILE A 414 -11.96 9.79 24.13
N GLU A 415 -12.04 9.99 25.44
CA GLU A 415 -13.32 9.90 26.16
C GLU A 415 -14.20 11.12 25.84
N TYR A 416 -15.47 10.88 25.53
CA TYR A 416 -16.46 11.92 25.26
C TYR A 416 -16.64 12.89 26.45
N GLY A 417 -16.90 14.15 26.14
CA GLY A 417 -17.11 15.25 27.09
C GLY A 417 -15.84 15.75 27.80
N LYS A 418 -14.64 15.35 27.35
CA LYS A 418 -13.35 15.82 27.90
C LYS A 418 -12.84 17.07 27.19
N HIS A 419 -11.97 17.81 27.87
CA HIS A 419 -11.14 18.85 27.24
C HIS A 419 -9.73 18.27 27.04
N VAL A 420 -9.30 18.14 25.80
CA VAL A 420 -8.06 17.46 25.41
C VAL A 420 -7.00 18.50 25.07
N GLU A 421 -5.75 18.24 25.46
CA GLU A 421 -4.56 18.97 24.97
C GLU A 421 -3.75 18.06 24.05
N VAL A 422 -3.32 18.56 22.90
CA VAL A 422 -2.46 17.85 21.95
C VAL A 422 -1.24 18.71 21.68
N VAL A 423 -0.05 18.14 21.88
CA VAL A 423 1.23 18.78 21.58
C VAL A 423 1.81 18.15 20.33
N LEU A 424 1.66 18.81 19.18
CA LEU A 424 2.34 18.40 17.96
C LEU A 424 3.80 18.83 18.05
N VAL A 425 4.72 17.95 17.67
CA VAL A 425 6.16 18.19 17.71
C VAL A 425 6.78 17.85 16.36
N ASN A 426 7.40 18.84 15.73
CA ASN A 426 8.08 18.74 14.45
C ASN A 426 9.59 18.59 14.68
N SER A 427 10.16 17.46 14.24
CA SER A 427 11.61 17.23 14.24
C SER A 427 12.30 17.44 12.89
N MET A 428 11.68 18.24 12.00
CA MET A 428 12.22 18.62 10.70
C MET A 428 12.47 20.15 10.63
N ASN A 429 13.27 20.60 9.66
CA ASN A 429 13.71 22.01 9.55
C ASN A 429 12.81 22.86 8.64
N GLU A 430 11.78 22.26 8.07
CA GLU A 430 10.64 22.88 7.41
C GLU A 430 9.34 22.76 8.22
N GLN A 431 8.45 23.74 8.07
CA GLN A 431 7.14 23.77 8.70
C GLN A 431 6.18 22.75 8.08
N HIS A 432 5.16 22.35 8.83
CA HIS A 432 4.16 21.39 8.37
C HIS A 432 2.75 21.88 8.74
N PRO A 433 1.83 22.08 7.78
CA PRO A 433 0.42 22.29 8.08
C PRO A 433 -0.25 20.98 8.49
N PHE A 434 -1.03 20.98 9.55
CA PHE A 434 -1.84 19.82 9.96
C PHE A 434 -3.32 20.20 10.04
N HIS A 435 -4.19 19.26 9.65
CA HIS A 435 -5.65 19.32 9.82
C HIS A 435 -6.10 18.22 10.77
N LEU A 436 -7.18 18.45 11.52
CA LEU A 436 -7.95 17.43 12.24
C LEU A 436 -9.40 17.47 11.74
N HIS A 437 -9.86 16.37 11.16
CA HIS A 437 -11.22 16.23 10.66
C HIS A 437 -12.25 16.52 11.75
N SER A 438 -13.34 17.22 11.39
CA SER A 438 -14.49 17.51 12.26
C SER A 438 -14.22 18.41 13.48
N HIS A 439 -12.97 18.82 13.75
CA HIS A 439 -12.62 19.65 14.90
C HIS A 439 -11.64 20.78 14.54
N ALA A 440 -12.04 22.02 14.80
CA ALA A 440 -11.14 23.17 14.80
C ALA A 440 -10.64 23.43 16.24
N PRO A 441 -9.39 23.04 16.62
CA PRO A 441 -8.84 23.29 17.95
C PRO A 441 -8.45 24.76 18.21
N TRP A 442 -8.40 25.11 19.50
CA TRP A 442 -7.72 26.30 20.00
C TRP A 442 -6.19 26.11 20.01
N VAL A 443 -5.46 26.96 19.29
CA VAL A 443 -4.00 27.06 19.38
C VAL A 443 -3.64 27.88 20.61
N VAL A 444 -3.05 27.23 21.62
CA VAL A 444 -2.71 27.83 22.93
C VAL A 444 -1.22 28.10 23.14
N SER A 445 -0.33 27.50 22.34
CA SER A 445 1.10 27.86 22.29
C SER A 445 1.74 27.38 20.98
N SER A 446 2.84 28.02 20.58
CA SER A 446 3.67 27.61 19.45
C SER A 446 5.11 28.14 19.63
N GLY A 447 6.09 27.47 19.02
CA GLY A 447 7.47 27.94 18.94
C GLY A 447 8.48 26.79 18.84
N GLN A 448 9.70 27.05 19.29
CA GLN A 448 10.79 26.07 19.36
C GLN A 448 11.22 25.86 20.82
N ALA A 449 11.56 24.62 21.19
CA ALA A 449 12.10 24.27 22.51
C ALA A 449 12.94 22.99 22.44
N ALA A 450 13.81 22.76 23.44
CA ALA A 450 14.51 21.48 23.56
C ALA A 450 13.49 20.35 23.80
N ALA A 451 13.75 19.15 23.30
CA ALA A 451 12.85 18.01 23.46
C ALA A 451 12.52 17.73 24.95
N GLU A 452 13.52 17.80 25.83
CA GLU A 452 13.33 17.64 27.28
C GLU A 452 12.31 18.65 27.85
N ASP A 453 12.31 19.90 27.40
CA ASP A 453 11.35 20.92 27.83
C ASP A 453 9.93 20.64 27.32
N ILE A 454 9.79 20.13 26.09
CA ILE A 454 8.50 19.77 25.50
C ILE A 454 7.87 18.57 26.23
N TYR A 455 8.64 17.50 26.41
CA TYR A 455 8.20 16.27 27.08
C TYR A 455 7.97 16.48 28.59
N SER A 456 8.75 17.33 29.26
CA SER A 456 8.53 17.71 30.67
C SER A 456 7.46 18.80 30.89
N ASN A 457 6.92 19.36 29.80
CA ASN A 457 5.99 20.51 29.81
C ASN A 457 6.56 21.79 30.47
N ASN A 458 7.88 21.99 30.37
CA ASN A 458 8.61 23.18 30.82
C ASN A 458 8.56 24.31 29.76
N LEU A 459 7.39 24.57 29.21
CA LEU A 459 7.16 25.45 28.07
C LEU A 459 6.64 26.85 28.48
N PRO A 460 6.69 27.86 27.59
CA PRO A 460 6.12 29.18 27.85
C PRO A 460 4.63 29.15 28.27
N PRO A 461 4.16 30.14 29.05
CA PRO A 461 2.78 30.15 29.55
C PRO A 461 1.72 30.16 28.44
N LEU A 462 0.83 29.16 28.48
CA LEU A 462 -0.22 28.97 27.47
C LEU A 462 -1.23 30.14 27.39
N LYS A 463 -1.64 30.50 26.17
CA LYS A 463 -2.64 31.53 25.82
C LYS A 463 -4.08 31.07 26.13
N LEU A 464 -4.37 30.65 27.36
CA LEU A 464 -5.66 30.03 27.75
C LEU A 464 -6.89 30.97 27.75
N GLN A 465 -6.71 32.24 27.37
CA GLN A 465 -7.79 33.19 27.12
C GLN A 465 -7.54 33.88 25.79
N GLY A 466 -8.52 33.85 24.88
CA GLY A 466 -8.37 34.42 23.53
C GLY A 466 -7.36 33.67 22.65
N ALA A 467 -7.17 32.36 22.88
CA ALA A 467 -6.56 31.47 21.90
C ALA A 467 -7.31 31.53 20.57
N MET A 468 -6.58 31.44 19.46
CA MET A 468 -7.20 31.37 18.14
C MET A 468 -7.73 29.96 17.89
N VAL A 469 -8.95 29.86 17.37
CA VAL A 469 -9.46 28.62 16.77
C VAL A 469 -8.90 28.53 15.35
N ARG A 470 -8.38 27.36 14.98
CA ARG A 470 -7.84 27.07 13.64
C ARG A 470 -8.30 25.67 13.22
N ASP A 471 -8.48 25.46 11.93
CA ASP A 471 -8.88 24.19 11.33
C ASP A 471 -7.68 23.51 10.66
N VAL A 472 -6.81 24.32 10.02
CA VAL A 472 -5.51 23.91 9.52
C VAL A 472 -4.45 24.83 10.10
N TYR A 473 -3.52 24.25 10.84
CA TYR A 473 -2.59 24.99 11.70
C TYR A 473 -1.15 24.62 11.39
N THR A 474 -0.28 25.64 11.36
CA THR A 474 1.14 25.45 11.07
C THR A 474 1.90 24.96 12.30
N VAL A 475 2.49 23.77 12.23
CA VAL A 475 3.53 23.36 13.19
C VAL A 475 4.86 23.94 12.70
N PRO A 476 5.56 24.75 13.51
CA PRO A 476 6.77 25.45 13.09
C PRO A 476 7.94 24.48 12.82
N PRO A 477 8.99 24.91 12.08
CA PRO A 477 10.22 24.13 11.92
C PRO A 477 11.01 24.05 13.23
N CYS A 478 11.94 23.11 13.30
CA CYS A 478 12.98 23.09 14.32
C CYS A 478 13.98 24.25 14.14
N ASP A 479 14.64 24.68 15.22
CA ASP A 479 15.89 25.45 15.10
C ASP A 479 17.02 24.49 14.70
N THR A 480 17.87 24.86 13.76
CA THR A 480 19.03 24.05 13.35
C THR A 480 20.38 24.62 13.80
N ASP A 481 21.39 23.75 13.85
CA ASP A 481 22.80 24.14 13.94
C ASP A 481 23.41 24.49 12.56
N ASP A 482 24.72 24.83 12.54
CA ASP A 482 25.50 25.10 11.33
C ASP A 482 25.57 23.92 10.33
N ASN A 483 25.08 22.73 10.71
CA ASN A 483 25.07 21.49 9.91
C ASN A 483 23.62 21.05 9.52
N ASN A 484 22.61 21.91 9.72
CA ASN A 484 21.18 21.64 9.53
C ASN A 484 20.56 20.58 10.47
N TYR A 485 21.22 20.18 11.57
CA TYR A 485 20.62 19.29 12.57
C TYR A 485 19.72 20.06 13.53
N CYS A 486 18.52 19.54 13.80
CA CYS A 486 17.57 20.11 14.75
C CYS A 486 18.12 20.11 16.19
N ILE A 487 18.21 21.29 16.81
CA ILE A 487 18.67 21.50 18.19
C ILE A 487 17.54 21.85 19.16
N ASN A 488 16.53 22.60 18.69
CA ASN A 488 15.24 22.78 19.38
C ASN A 488 14.15 22.31 18.42
N LEU A 489 13.25 21.43 18.87
CA LEU A 489 12.16 20.95 18.03
C LEU A 489 11.08 22.03 17.91
N GLY A 490 10.44 22.12 16.75
CA GLY A 490 9.25 22.94 16.58
C GLY A 490 8.07 22.30 17.30
N TYR A 491 7.22 23.08 17.95
CA TYR A 491 6.04 22.56 18.64
C TYR A 491 4.81 23.46 18.49
N LEU A 492 3.64 22.84 18.60
CA LEU A 492 2.34 23.48 18.57
C LEU A 492 1.44 22.83 19.62
N ILE A 493 0.85 23.62 20.51
CA ILE A 493 -0.08 23.12 21.53
C ILE A 493 -1.51 23.51 21.14
N LEU A 494 -2.28 22.48 20.85
CA LEU A 494 -3.68 22.50 20.48
C LEU A 494 -4.54 22.10 21.68
N ARG A 495 -5.78 22.60 21.74
CA ARG A 495 -6.80 22.09 22.64
C ARG A 495 -8.16 22.05 21.98
N PHE A 496 -8.96 21.04 22.29
CA PHE A 496 -10.35 20.95 21.83
C PHE A 496 -11.24 20.32 22.90
N THR A 497 -12.55 20.31 22.67
CA THR A 497 -13.49 19.53 23.46
C THR A 497 -13.86 18.30 22.67
N ALA A 498 -13.83 17.13 23.29
CA ALA A 498 -14.35 15.89 22.74
C ALA A 498 -15.89 15.94 22.80
N ASP A 499 -16.54 16.54 21.80
CA ASP A 499 -17.98 16.74 21.74
C ASP A 499 -18.65 16.22 20.45
N ASN A 500 -17.95 15.48 19.60
CA ASN A 500 -18.50 14.80 18.42
C ASN A 500 -17.95 13.36 18.29
N PRO A 501 -18.64 12.35 18.83
CA PRO A 501 -18.17 10.96 18.79
C PRO A 501 -18.01 10.47 17.35
N GLY A 502 -16.84 9.92 17.01
CA GLY A 502 -16.47 9.60 15.63
C GLY A 502 -15.04 9.07 15.52
N VAL A 503 -14.64 8.83 14.28
CA VAL A 503 -13.28 8.41 13.91
C VAL A 503 -12.75 9.52 13.02
N TRP A 504 -11.86 10.32 13.57
CA TRP A 504 -11.41 11.58 12.96
C TRP A 504 -9.93 11.48 12.64
N MET A 505 -9.58 11.61 11.37
CA MET A 505 -8.18 11.63 10.98
C MET A 505 -7.54 12.98 11.30
N MET A 506 -6.32 12.96 11.83
CA MET A 506 -5.42 14.11 11.86
C MET A 506 -4.26 13.81 10.92
N HIS A 507 -4.01 14.68 9.94
CA HIS A 507 -2.96 14.46 8.95
C HIS A 507 -2.27 15.77 8.56
N CYS A 508 -1.06 15.64 7.99
CA CYS A 508 -0.41 16.76 7.33
C CYS A 508 -1.22 17.16 6.08
N HIS A 509 -1.41 18.46 5.85
CA HIS A 509 -2.09 18.97 4.65
C HIS A 509 -1.13 19.21 3.46
N ILE A 510 0.00 18.50 3.44
CA ILE A 510 0.75 18.26 2.21
C ILE A 510 0.31 16.88 1.71
N ASP A 511 -0.34 16.83 0.56
CA ASP A 511 -0.99 15.65 -0.05
C ASP A 511 -0.02 14.46 -0.10
N TRP A 512 1.17 14.69 -0.65
CA TRP A 512 2.26 13.72 -0.71
C TRP A 512 2.73 13.22 0.67
N HIS A 513 2.59 14.03 1.73
CA HIS A 513 2.97 13.63 3.09
C HIS A 513 1.87 12.78 3.74
N MET A 514 0.60 13.12 3.50
CA MET A 514 -0.56 12.34 3.92
C MET A 514 -0.61 10.96 3.22
N ASP A 515 -0.30 10.92 1.92
CA ASP A 515 -0.26 9.71 1.09
C ASP A 515 0.86 8.76 1.54
N ILE A 516 2.05 9.28 1.87
CA ILE A 516 3.09 8.55 2.61
C ILE A 516 2.83 8.53 4.13
N GLY A 517 1.56 8.43 4.55
CA GLY A 517 1.16 8.04 5.89
C GLY A 517 1.39 9.01 7.06
N LEU A 518 1.71 10.31 6.82
CA LEU A 518 1.91 11.35 7.86
C LEU A 518 0.59 11.77 8.54
N SER A 519 -0.07 10.78 9.12
CA SER A 519 -1.50 10.75 9.41
C SER A 519 -1.77 9.84 10.62
N MET A 520 -2.87 10.09 11.34
CA MET A 520 -3.28 9.30 12.50
C MET A 520 -4.77 9.45 12.81
N ILE A 521 -5.30 8.58 13.67
CA ILE A 521 -6.72 8.57 14.03
C ILE A 521 -6.92 9.04 15.48
N PHE A 522 -7.89 9.92 15.71
CA PHE A 522 -8.56 10.05 17.00
C PHE A 522 -9.91 9.34 16.96
N VAL A 523 -10.11 8.41 17.88
CA VAL A 523 -11.41 7.75 18.08
C VAL A 523 -12.08 8.43 19.27
N GLU A 524 -13.02 9.32 18.98
CA GLU A 524 -13.76 10.03 20.01
C GLU A 524 -15.03 9.26 20.40
N GLY A 525 -15.21 9.01 21.69
CA GLY A 525 -16.49 8.50 22.21
C GLY A 525 -16.85 7.10 21.73
N GLU A 526 -15.93 6.13 21.86
CA GLU A 526 -16.16 4.71 21.54
C GLU A 526 -17.52 4.20 22.04
N LYS A 527 -17.85 4.50 23.29
CA LYS A 527 -19.09 4.05 23.95
C LYS A 527 -20.31 4.69 23.33
N GLU A 528 -20.22 5.94 22.89
CA GLU A 528 -21.27 6.69 22.23
C GLU A 528 -21.48 6.18 20.79
N LEU A 529 -20.42 5.78 20.09
CA LEU A 529 -20.48 5.09 18.79
C LEU A 529 -21.12 3.70 18.92
N GLN A 530 -20.63 2.86 19.83
CA GLN A 530 -21.18 1.54 20.15
C GLN A 530 -22.66 1.61 20.59
N GLN A 531 -23.09 2.69 21.25
CA GLN A 531 -24.48 2.93 21.62
C GLN A 531 -25.38 3.39 20.46
N LYS A 532 -24.82 4.02 19.42
CA LYS A 532 -25.54 4.30 18.16
C LYS A 532 -25.71 3.01 17.33
N GLY A 533 -24.63 2.24 17.18
CA GLY A 533 -24.55 1.10 16.27
C GLY A 533 -24.42 1.52 14.79
N PRO A 534 -23.93 0.64 13.90
CA PRO A 534 -23.73 0.95 12.49
C PRO A 534 -25.05 1.17 11.72
N ASN A 535 -26.17 0.65 12.25
CA ASN A 535 -27.52 0.89 11.73
C ASN A 535 -28.00 2.36 11.86
N ALA A 536 -27.21 3.23 12.48
CA ALA A 536 -27.45 4.68 12.49
C ALA A 536 -26.98 5.39 11.21
N PHE A 537 -26.13 4.75 10.39
CA PHE A 537 -25.51 5.35 9.21
C PHE A 537 -26.43 5.36 7.97
N SER A 538 -26.16 6.28 7.05
CA SER A 538 -26.83 6.41 5.76
C SER A 538 -26.82 5.11 4.96
N SER A 539 -28.01 4.66 4.54
CA SER A 539 -28.16 3.47 3.70
C SER A 539 -27.45 3.58 2.35
N SER A 540 -27.13 4.79 1.88
CA SER A 540 -26.37 4.98 0.63
C SER A 540 -24.86 4.74 0.80
N LEU A 541 -24.32 4.97 1.99
CA LEU A 541 -22.91 4.69 2.29
C LEU A 541 -22.76 3.24 2.76
N LEU A 542 -23.75 2.71 3.47
CA LEU A 542 -23.88 1.27 3.69
C LEU A 542 -24.06 0.49 2.37
N SER A 543 -24.64 1.06 1.31
CA SER A 543 -24.69 0.38 -0.01
C SER A 543 -23.37 0.39 -0.78
N LEU A 544 -22.33 1.13 -0.34
CA LEU A 544 -20.97 0.95 -0.86
C LEU A 544 -20.36 -0.39 -0.38
N LEU A 545 -20.82 -0.93 0.75
CA LEU A 545 -20.54 -2.31 1.19
C LEU A 545 -21.34 -3.36 0.37
N GLY A 546 -22.15 -2.95 -0.61
CA GLY A 546 -23.27 -3.78 -1.09
C GLY A 546 -23.85 -3.37 -2.45
N ALA A 547 -23.01 -3.20 -3.47
CA ALA A 547 -23.42 -2.92 -4.85
C ALA A 547 -24.22 -4.07 -5.49
N SER A 548 -25.52 -4.12 -5.21
CA SER A 548 -26.51 -5.02 -5.81
C SER A 548 -27.87 -4.35 -5.87
N GLU A 549 -28.57 -4.45 -7.00
CA GLU A 549 -29.82 -3.71 -7.20
C GLU A 549 -30.96 -4.19 -6.28
N THR A 550 -31.45 -3.30 -5.43
CA THR A 550 -32.85 -3.35 -4.95
C THR A 550 -33.60 -2.07 -5.31
N ASN A 551 -33.86 -1.88 -6.62
CA ASN A 551 -34.79 -0.86 -7.10
C ASN A 551 -36.25 -1.39 -6.92
N PRO A 552 -37.13 -0.73 -6.14
CA PRO A 552 -38.17 -1.46 -5.40
C PRO A 552 -39.51 -1.64 -6.16
N PHE A 553 -39.56 -2.42 -7.25
CA PHE A 553 -40.82 -2.73 -7.95
C PHE A 553 -40.98 -4.18 -8.48
N GLU A 554 -42.19 -4.71 -8.25
CA GLU A 554 -42.89 -5.83 -8.90
C GLU A 554 -42.38 -7.29 -8.78
N PHE A 555 -43.06 -8.07 -7.90
CA PHE A 555 -43.30 -9.50 -8.08
C PHE A 555 -44.01 -9.80 -9.43
N VAL A 556 -43.69 -10.91 -10.12
CA VAL A 556 -44.61 -12.00 -10.58
C VAL A 556 -43.99 -12.90 -11.69
N ALA A 557 -44.14 -14.23 -11.53
CA ALA A 557 -43.93 -15.34 -12.49
C ALA A 557 -42.49 -15.59 -13.04
N ALA A 558 -41.94 -16.80 -13.29
CA ALA A 558 -42.27 -18.24 -13.17
C ALA A 558 -42.21 -19.06 -14.50
N GLN A 559 -41.40 -20.16 -14.50
CA GLN A 559 -41.31 -21.26 -15.51
C GLN A 559 -40.71 -20.86 -16.90
N GLN A 560 -39.97 -21.67 -17.69
CA GLN A 560 -39.92 -23.13 -17.91
C GLN A 560 -38.81 -23.54 -18.95
N TYR A 561 -38.33 -24.80 -18.92
CA TYR A 561 -37.45 -25.51 -19.92
C TYR A 561 -35.98 -25.01 -20.12
N GLY A 562 -34.98 -25.84 -20.46
CA GLY A 562 -34.82 -27.31 -20.30
C GLY A 562 -34.23 -28.13 -21.49
N GLN A 563 -33.00 -28.68 -21.32
CA GLN A 563 -32.45 -29.91 -21.96
C GLN A 563 -32.14 -29.86 -23.50
N VAL A 564 -31.26 -30.67 -24.17
CA VAL A 564 -30.39 -31.85 -23.84
C VAL A 564 -29.39 -32.24 -24.99
N MET A 565 -28.37 -33.10 -24.71
CA MET A 565 -27.49 -33.93 -25.62
C MET A 565 -26.33 -33.29 -26.45
N HIS A 566 -25.28 -33.99 -26.95
CA HIS A 566 -24.43 -35.15 -26.47
C HIS A 566 -23.35 -35.58 -27.56
N ARG A 567 -22.10 -35.95 -27.18
CA ARG A 567 -21.11 -36.84 -27.90
C ARG A 567 -20.55 -36.37 -29.29
N SER A 568 -19.50 -36.92 -29.96
CA SER A 568 -18.20 -37.65 -29.71
C SER A 568 -17.55 -38.01 -31.09
N GLY A 569 -16.26 -38.30 -31.37
CA GLY A 569 -14.98 -38.44 -30.63
C GLY A 569 -13.95 -39.33 -31.41
N LEU A 570 -12.69 -39.48 -30.93
CA LEU A 570 -11.59 -40.42 -31.32
C LEU A 570 -10.66 -40.14 -32.57
N PRO A 571 -9.40 -40.69 -32.64
CA PRO A 571 -8.23 -40.03 -33.29
C PRO A 571 -7.21 -40.92 -34.11
N ALA A 572 -6.02 -40.36 -34.44
CA ALA A 572 -4.65 -40.97 -34.27
C ALA A 572 -3.68 -41.27 -35.48
N THR A 573 -2.35 -41.05 -35.25
CA THR A 573 -1.12 -41.64 -35.89
C THR A 573 -0.72 -41.26 -37.35
N LEU A 574 0.53 -41.37 -37.89
CA LEU A 574 1.90 -41.76 -37.41
C LEU A 574 3.06 -41.26 -38.37
N ALA A 575 4.31 -41.13 -37.87
CA ALA A 575 5.62 -41.45 -38.52
C ALA A 575 6.13 -40.73 -39.83
N ALA A 576 7.43 -40.69 -40.21
CA ALA A 576 8.75 -40.78 -39.51
C ALA A 576 9.97 -40.58 -40.51
N LEU A 577 11.22 -40.71 -39.99
CA LEU A 577 12.48 -41.20 -40.62
C LEU A 577 13.44 -40.27 -41.43
N LEU A 578 14.69 -40.12 -40.93
CA LEU A 578 15.97 -40.66 -41.49
C LEU A 578 17.19 -40.30 -40.60
N SER A 579 18.33 -41.00 -40.71
CA SER A 579 19.46 -40.89 -39.73
C SER A 579 20.80 -41.49 -40.23
N VAL A 580 21.83 -41.55 -39.34
CA VAL A 580 23.14 -42.28 -39.44
C VAL A 580 24.21 -41.60 -40.32
N GLN A 581 25.50 -41.41 -39.97
CA GLN A 581 26.36 -41.50 -38.73
C GLN A 581 27.68 -40.69 -39.01
N VAL A 582 28.81 -40.65 -38.26
CA VAL A 582 29.47 -41.54 -37.26
C VAL A 582 30.19 -40.76 -36.14
N SER A 583 30.02 -41.26 -34.92
CA SER A 583 30.72 -41.17 -33.64
C SER A 583 32.22 -40.76 -33.53
N VAL A 584 32.52 -40.01 -32.44
CA VAL A 584 33.63 -40.28 -31.50
C VAL A 584 33.02 -40.47 -30.11
N GLN A 585 33.63 -41.28 -29.23
CA GLN A 585 33.03 -41.70 -27.96
C GLN A 585 33.35 -40.76 -26.78
N LEU A 586 32.31 -40.25 -26.14
CA LEU A 586 32.22 -40.21 -24.68
C LEU A 586 30.92 -40.90 -24.26
N GLY A 587 30.97 -41.63 -23.15
CA GLY A 587 29.87 -42.48 -22.69
C GLY A 587 28.85 -41.74 -21.85
N HIS A 588 28.19 -40.73 -22.42
CA HIS A 588 26.98 -40.20 -21.80
C HIS A 588 25.86 -41.25 -21.91
N THR A 589 25.41 -41.76 -20.78
CA THR A 589 24.04 -42.27 -20.65
C THR A 589 23.11 -41.07 -20.84
N ASN A 590 22.34 -41.05 -21.92
CA ASN A 590 21.32 -40.02 -22.11
C ASN A 590 20.38 -40.05 -20.90
N ALA A 591 20.25 -38.93 -20.20
CA ALA A 591 19.19 -38.73 -19.22
C ALA A 591 17.83 -39.01 -19.88
N ALA A 592 16.92 -39.64 -19.14
CA ALA A 592 15.55 -39.72 -19.59
C ALA A 592 14.88 -38.36 -19.35
N VAL A 593 14.30 -37.78 -20.40
CA VAL A 593 13.55 -36.52 -20.29
C VAL A 593 12.13 -36.83 -19.82
N VAL A 594 11.70 -36.20 -18.74
CA VAL A 594 10.31 -36.23 -18.28
C VAL A 594 9.67 -34.89 -18.64
N ALA A 595 8.80 -34.94 -19.65
CA ALA A 595 8.19 -33.76 -20.25
C ALA A 595 6.76 -33.53 -19.73
N TYR A 596 6.47 -32.27 -19.40
CA TYR A 596 5.17 -31.77 -18.97
C TYR A 596 4.68 -30.68 -19.93
N ASP A 597 3.36 -30.61 -20.12
CA ASP A 597 2.68 -29.66 -21.00
C ASP A 597 1.56 -29.00 -20.19
N TRP A 598 1.75 -27.72 -19.85
CA TRP A 598 0.97 -26.98 -18.85
C TRP A 598 0.37 -25.71 -19.46
N HIS A 599 -0.95 -25.71 -19.66
CA HIS A 599 -1.74 -24.52 -19.91
C HIS A 599 -2.11 -23.90 -18.56
N LEU A 600 -1.69 -22.65 -18.31
CA LEU A 600 -2.01 -21.93 -17.09
C LEU A 600 -3.36 -21.23 -17.29
N THR A 601 -4.42 -21.73 -16.65
CA THR A 601 -5.81 -21.30 -16.90
C THR A 601 -6.51 -20.81 -15.62
N PRO A 602 -7.43 -19.82 -15.72
CA PRO A 602 -8.26 -19.41 -14.58
C PRO A 602 -9.33 -20.48 -14.31
N ILE A 603 -9.43 -20.96 -13.06
CA ILE A 603 -10.36 -22.02 -12.66
C ILE A 603 -11.32 -21.56 -11.55
N GLN A 604 -12.46 -22.23 -11.44
CA GLN A 604 -13.41 -22.07 -10.34
C GLN A 604 -13.33 -23.33 -9.46
N THR A 605 -13.04 -23.17 -8.17
CA THR A 605 -12.79 -24.31 -7.27
C THR A 605 -13.02 -23.94 -5.81
N ALA A 606 -13.31 -24.94 -4.97
CA ALA A 606 -13.39 -24.78 -3.52
C ALA A 606 -12.29 -25.61 -2.86
N PHE A 607 -11.32 -24.94 -2.25
CA PHE A 607 -10.22 -25.59 -1.51
C PHE A 607 -10.58 -25.85 -0.05
N ASP A 608 -11.44 -25.01 0.53
CA ASP A 608 -11.91 -25.09 1.92
C ASP A 608 -13.43 -24.97 2.04
N GLY A 609 -14.15 -25.04 0.91
CA GLY A 609 -15.60 -25.13 0.82
C GLY A 609 -16.23 -23.93 0.14
N VAL A 610 -15.60 -22.75 0.24
CA VAL A 610 -15.99 -21.56 -0.51
C VAL A 610 -15.54 -21.71 -1.96
N MET A 611 -16.45 -21.47 -2.91
CA MET A 611 -16.11 -21.43 -4.33
C MET A 611 -15.38 -20.13 -4.69
N LEU A 612 -14.14 -20.26 -5.15
CA LEU A 612 -13.22 -19.16 -5.44
C LEU A 612 -12.78 -19.16 -6.91
N GLN A 613 -12.55 -17.96 -7.46
CA GLN A 613 -11.80 -17.77 -8.69
C GLN A 613 -10.30 -17.90 -8.37
N THR A 614 -9.64 -18.92 -8.92
CA THR A 614 -8.24 -19.25 -8.62
C THR A 614 -7.46 -19.55 -9.90
N LEU A 615 -6.16 -19.80 -9.78
CA LEU A 615 -5.28 -20.16 -10.88
C LEU A 615 -5.01 -21.67 -10.90
N GLY A 616 -4.99 -22.26 -12.10
CA GLY A 616 -4.87 -23.70 -12.31
C GLY A 616 -3.94 -24.08 -13.46
N ILE A 617 -3.75 -25.38 -13.61
CA ILE A 617 -2.99 -26.01 -14.70
C ILE A 617 -3.92 -27.00 -15.42
N ASN A 618 -4.05 -26.86 -16.73
CA ASN A 618 -4.87 -27.74 -17.59
C ASN A 618 -6.33 -27.88 -17.08
N ASP A 619 -6.95 -26.74 -16.76
CA ASP A 619 -8.33 -26.62 -16.22
C ASP A 619 -8.56 -27.37 -14.89
N LYS A 620 -7.50 -27.55 -14.10
CA LYS A 620 -7.49 -28.24 -12.81
C LYS A 620 -6.73 -27.45 -11.75
N SER A 621 -7.01 -27.75 -10.49
CA SER A 621 -6.17 -27.28 -9.39
C SER A 621 -4.74 -27.83 -9.53
N SER A 622 -3.80 -26.90 -9.35
CA SER A 622 -2.34 -27.09 -9.35
C SER A 622 -1.80 -28.20 -8.44
N HIS A 623 -2.50 -28.58 -7.36
CA HIS A 623 -2.06 -29.67 -6.48
C HIS A 623 -1.96 -31.04 -7.18
N GLU A 624 -2.63 -31.21 -8.34
CA GLU A 624 -2.47 -32.38 -9.21
C GLU A 624 -1.18 -32.34 -10.06
N ALA A 625 -0.59 -31.16 -10.29
CA ALA A 625 0.60 -30.95 -11.12
C ALA A 625 1.91 -31.25 -10.36
N HIS A 626 1.97 -32.44 -9.75
CA HIS A 626 3.15 -32.94 -9.06
C HIS A 626 4.21 -33.40 -10.08
N ILE A 627 5.34 -32.69 -10.13
CA ILE A 627 6.53 -33.17 -10.87
C ILE A 627 7.17 -34.31 -10.07
N LYS A 628 7.25 -35.50 -10.66
CA LYS A 628 7.87 -36.70 -10.07
C LYS A 628 8.89 -37.28 -11.03
N ILE A 629 10.16 -37.22 -10.64
CA ILE A 629 11.31 -37.64 -11.45
C ILE A 629 12.32 -38.40 -10.60
N GLU A 630 13.22 -39.14 -11.26
CA GLU A 630 14.37 -39.81 -10.63
C GLU A 630 15.63 -38.93 -10.77
N LEU A 631 16.57 -39.03 -9.83
CA LEU A 631 17.84 -38.30 -9.92
C LEU A 631 18.61 -38.65 -11.20
N GLY A 632 19.05 -37.62 -11.94
CA GLY A 632 19.67 -37.78 -13.26
C GLY A 632 18.69 -37.96 -14.43
N GLN A 633 17.38 -37.79 -14.19
CA GLN A 633 16.43 -37.45 -15.24
C GLN A 633 16.42 -35.94 -15.48
N GLU A 634 16.14 -35.55 -16.72
CA GLU A 634 16.02 -34.16 -17.13
C GLU A 634 14.53 -33.78 -17.12
N VAL A 635 14.18 -32.65 -16.50
CA VAL A 635 12.81 -32.14 -16.51
C VAL A 635 12.64 -31.13 -17.65
N GLU A 636 11.54 -31.25 -18.37
CA GLU A 636 11.15 -30.33 -19.45
C GLU A 636 9.70 -29.91 -19.21
N VAL A 637 9.44 -28.62 -18.98
CA VAL A 637 8.08 -28.09 -18.74
C VAL A 637 7.77 -27.07 -19.82
N HIS A 638 6.89 -27.43 -20.76
CA HIS A 638 6.30 -26.46 -21.67
C HIS A 638 5.13 -25.77 -20.95
N VAL A 639 5.19 -24.46 -20.87
CA VAL A 639 4.22 -23.60 -20.18
C VAL A 639 3.59 -22.69 -21.21
N THR A 640 2.27 -22.75 -21.35
CA THR A 640 1.48 -21.79 -22.14
C THR A 640 0.64 -20.95 -21.18
N ASN A 641 0.82 -19.64 -21.22
CA ASN A 641 0.05 -18.72 -20.39
C ASN A 641 -1.28 -18.37 -21.08
N GLU A 642 -2.40 -18.79 -20.49
CA GLU A 642 -3.76 -18.45 -20.94
C GLU A 642 -4.50 -17.56 -19.91
N LEU A 643 -3.77 -16.99 -18.95
CA LEU A 643 -4.25 -15.99 -18.01
C LEU A 643 -4.38 -14.61 -18.70
N SER A 644 -5.03 -13.67 -18.02
CA SER A 644 -5.09 -12.25 -18.40
C SER A 644 -3.82 -11.45 -18.08
N GLU A 645 -2.89 -12.05 -17.34
CA GLU A 645 -1.69 -11.43 -16.76
C GLU A 645 -0.41 -12.06 -17.32
N PRO A 646 0.76 -11.39 -17.26
CA PRO A 646 2.05 -12.05 -17.43
C PRO A 646 2.31 -13.07 -16.30
N THR A 647 3.25 -14.00 -16.48
CA THR A 647 3.60 -14.99 -15.45
C THR A 647 5.00 -15.58 -15.66
N CYS A 648 5.59 -16.17 -14.62
CA CYS A 648 6.81 -17.01 -14.68
C CYS A 648 6.72 -18.12 -13.62
N LEU A 649 7.43 -19.23 -13.79
CA LEU A 649 7.44 -20.34 -12.82
C LEU A 649 8.85 -20.58 -12.25
N HIS A 650 9.00 -20.51 -10.94
CA HIS A 650 10.26 -20.77 -10.21
C HIS A 650 10.32 -22.22 -9.68
N TRP A 651 11.54 -22.71 -9.45
CA TRP A 651 11.86 -24.10 -9.08
C TRP A 651 12.59 -24.14 -7.74
N HIS A 652 11.82 -23.95 -6.67
CA HIS A 652 12.34 -23.63 -5.34
C HIS A 652 13.29 -24.72 -4.81
N GLY A 653 14.53 -24.28 -4.54
CA GLY A 653 15.63 -25.12 -4.04
C GLY A 653 16.40 -25.91 -5.08
N MET A 654 16.19 -25.66 -6.37
CA MET A 654 16.99 -26.23 -7.46
C MET A 654 18.21 -25.37 -7.80
N LYS A 655 19.39 -25.99 -7.92
CA LYS A 655 20.60 -25.31 -8.39
C LYS A 655 20.64 -25.22 -9.93
N GLN A 656 20.41 -24.02 -10.48
CA GLN A 656 20.34 -23.76 -11.92
C GLN A 656 21.73 -23.59 -12.58
N LEU A 657 22.63 -24.54 -12.33
CA LEU A 657 24.02 -24.47 -12.78
C LEU A 657 24.16 -24.61 -14.30
N GLY A 658 24.41 -23.48 -14.98
CA GLY A 658 24.50 -23.41 -16.44
C GLY A 658 23.15 -23.19 -17.15
N THR A 659 22.05 -23.33 -16.41
CA THR A 659 20.66 -23.12 -16.83
C THR A 659 20.08 -21.86 -16.17
N GLN A 660 20.90 -20.82 -16.00
CA GLN A 660 20.54 -19.61 -15.23
C GLN A 660 19.22 -18.97 -15.66
N GLU A 661 18.91 -19.00 -16.95
CA GLU A 661 17.66 -18.44 -17.49
C GLU A 661 16.41 -19.24 -17.09
N MET A 662 16.56 -20.50 -16.68
CA MET A 662 15.47 -21.41 -16.30
C MET A 662 14.99 -21.20 -14.85
N ASP A 663 15.66 -20.33 -14.10
CA ASP A 663 15.35 -20.01 -12.71
C ASP A 663 13.92 -19.46 -12.51
N GLY A 664 13.37 -18.74 -13.50
CA GLY A 664 11.96 -18.36 -13.49
C GLY A 664 11.61 -17.05 -12.77
N MET A 665 12.59 -16.23 -12.39
CA MET A 665 12.33 -14.93 -11.76
C MET A 665 11.92 -13.86 -12.78
N SER A 666 10.67 -13.38 -12.68
CA SER A 666 10.04 -12.50 -13.68
C SER A 666 10.65 -11.09 -13.70
N GLY A 667 11.32 -10.75 -14.81
CA GLY A 667 12.03 -9.48 -14.99
C GLY A 667 13.49 -9.50 -14.53
N PHE A 668 14.04 -10.65 -14.09
CA PHE A 668 15.39 -10.70 -13.50
C PHE A 668 16.33 -11.78 -14.05
N THR A 669 15.92 -13.05 -14.00
CA THR A 669 16.61 -14.15 -14.70
C THR A 669 16.00 -14.40 -16.08
N GLN A 670 14.74 -14.02 -16.28
CA GLN A 670 14.06 -14.05 -17.58
C GLN A 670 13.01 -12.94 -17.71
N CYS A 671 12.52 -12.69 -18.94
CA CYS A 671 11.34 -11.85 -19.14
C CYS A 671 10.05 -12.64 -18.79
N ALA A 672 8.96 -11.91 -18.52
CA ALA A 672 7.66 -12.49 -18.25
C ALA A 672 7.11 -13.29 -19.46
N ILE A 673 6.36 -14.36 -19.19
CA ILE A 673 5.55 -15.05 -20.19
C ILE A 673 4.25 -14.27 -20.34
N GLU A 674 4.18 -13.39 -21.34
CA GLU A 674 3.01 -12.58 -21.67
C GLU A 674 1.75 -13.44 -21.96
N PRO A 675 0.52 -12.90 -21.78
CA PRO A 675 -0.72 -13.56 -22.16
C PRO A 675 -0.71 -14.13 -23.58
N ASN A 676 -1.17 -15.37 -23.73
CA ASN A 676 -1.17 -16.14 -24.98
C ASN A 676 0.25 -16.32 -25.56
N ARG A 677 1.28 -16.51 -24.72
CA ARG A 677 2.63 -16.95 -25.10
C ARG A 677 3.03 -18.21 -24.35
N SER A 678 4.09 -18.84 -24.83
CA SER A 678 4.61 -20.07 -24.25
C SER A 678 6.13 -20.03 -24.08
N ALA A 679 6.63 -20.66 -23.02
CA ALA A 679 8.04 -20.88 -22.75
C ALA A 679 8.31 -22.36 -22.42
N THR A 680 9.54 -22.82 -22.57
CA THR A 680 9.95 -24.16 -22.13
C THR A 680 11.10 -24.05 -21.14
N TYR A 681 10.84 -24.50 -19.90
CA TYR A 681 11.85 -24.68 -18.87
C TYR A 681 12.51 -26.05 -19.02
N ARG A 682 13.84 -26.13 -18.90
CA ARG A 682 14.58 -27.36 -19.21
C ARG A 682 15.90 -27.43 -18.42
N TYR A 683 15.96 -28.31 -17.42
CA TYR A 683 17.13 -28.49 -16.55
C TYR A 683 17.19 -29.92 -15.98
N THR A 684 18.30 -30.28 -15.33
CA THR A 684 18.48 -31.56 -14.62
C THR A 684 18.78 -31.26 -13.15
N PRO A 685 17.98 -31.75 -12.19
CA PRO A 685 18.27 -31.56 -10.76
C PRO A 685 19.63 -32.14 -10.36
N ASP A 686 20.33 -31.43 -9.47
CA ASP A 686 21.64 -31.82 -8.96
C ASP A 686 21.58 -32.81 -7.78
N LYS A 687 20.52 -32.74 -6.97
CA LYS A 687 20.28 -33.61 -5.81
C LYS A 687 18.85 -34.18 -5.76
N ALA A 688 18.66 -35.22 -4.96
CA ALA A 688 17.36 -35.81 -4.66
C ALA A 688 16.70 -35.17 -3.42
N GLY A 689 15.38 -35.27 -3.30
CA GLY A 689 14.60 -34.83 -2.14
C GLY A 689 13.28 -34.13 -2.46
N THR A 690 12.83 -33.29 -1.51
CA THR A 690 11.56 -32.57 -1.54
C THR A 690 11.74 -31.09 -1.89
N PHE A 691 11.12 -30.70 -3.00
CA PHE A 691 11.13 -29.37 -3.58
C PHE A 691 9.69 -28.96 -3.94
N TRP A 692 9.55 -27.77 -4.50
CA TRP A 692 8.27 -27.31 -5.05
C TRP A 692 8.50 -26.32 -6.19
N TRP A 693 7.42 -26.00 -6.89
CA TRP A 693 7.38 -24.98 -7.93
C TRP A 693 6.23 -24.01 -7.62
N HIS A 694 6.37 -22.74 -8.01
CA HIS A 694 5.32 -21.74 -7.85
C HIS A 694 5.43 -20.65 -8.92
N SER A 695 4.37 -19.86 -9.09
CA SER A 695 4.49 -18.62 -9.87
C SER A 695 5.37 -17.60 -9.16
N HIS A 696 6.24 -16.95 -9.93
CA HIS A 696 7.13 -15.89 -9.49
C HIS A 696 6.83 -14.60 -10.25
N HIS A 697 5.55 -14.19 -10.23
CA HIS A 697 5.04 -12.95 -10.80
C HIS A 697 3.79 -12.51 -10.01
N GLY A 698 3.83 -11.30 -9.43
CA GLY A 698 2.82 -10.86 -8.45
C GLY A 698 2.66 -11.88 -7.31
N THR A 699 1.47 -11.90 -6.69
CA THR A 699 1.10 -12.89 -5.65
C THR A 699 0.33 -14.08 -6.23
N GLN A 700 0.64 -14.47 -7.48
CA GLN A 700 -0.12 -15.50 -8.23
C GLN A 700 -0.17 -16.86 -7.52
N TYR A 701 0.83 -17.19 -6.70
CA TYR A 701 0.88 -18.48 -6.04
C TYR A 701 0.00 -18.58 -4.80
N ALA A 702 -0.31 -17.47 -4.13
CA ALA A 702 -1.35 -17.39 -3.10
C ALA A 702 -2.73 -17.80 -3.67
N TYR A 703 -3.06 -17.35 -4.89
CA TYR A 703 -4.26 -17.77 -5.64
C TYR A 703 -4.16 -19.20 -6.23
N GLY A 704 -3.22 -20.01 -5.75
CA GLY A 704 -3.12 -21.42 -6.04
C GLY A 704 -2.10 -21.82 -7.11
N LEU A 705 -1.38 -20.89 -7.76
CA LEU A 705 -0.39 -21.27 -8.79
C LEU A 705 0.95 -21.79 -8.18
N ARG A 706 0.85 -22.90 -7.44
CA ARG A 706 1.89 -23.59 -6.64
C ARG A 706 1.72 -25.10 -6.68
N GLY A 707 2.80 -25.89 -6.62
CA GLY A 707 2.69 -27.34 -6.56
C GLY A 707 4.01 -28.07 -6.26
N PRO A 708 3.96 -29.38 -5.95
CA PRO A 708 5.10 -30.12 -5.43
C PRO A 708 6.04 -30.64 -6.53
N LEU A 709 7.32 -30.79 -6.19
CA LEU A 709 8.36 -31.35 -7.05
C LEU A 709 9.18 -32.36 -6.22
N THR A 710 9.23 -33.61 -6.65
CA THR A 710 9.98 -34.68 -5.96
C THR A 710 10.98 -35.33 -6.89
N VAL A 711 12.24 -35.30 -6.48
CA VAL A 711 13.35 -36.00 -7.14
C VAL A 711 13.73 -37.20 -6.29
N HIS A 712 13.43 -38.40 -6.77
CA HIS A 712 13.70 -39.63 -6.02
C HIS A 712 15.18 -40.02 -6.20
N ALA A 713 15.85 -40.37 -5.11
CA ALA A 713 17.17 -41.01 -5.19
C ALA A 713 17.00 -42.48 -5.62
N PRO A 714 18.02 -43.10 -6.26
CA PRO A 714 17.95 -44.49 -6.70
C PRO A 714 17.53 -45.46 -5.57
N GLU A 715 16.80 -46.53 -5.91
CA GLU A 715 16.25 -47.50 -4.93
C GLU A 715 17.30 -48.08 -3.96
N SER A 716 18.58 -48.09 -4.34
CA SER A 716 19.71 -48.51 -3.49
C SER A 716 20.03 -47.55 -2.34
N GLU A 717 19.46 -46.34 -2.33
CA GLU A 717 19.79 -45.24 -1.41
C GLU A 717 18.58 -44.81 -0.55
N THR A 718 17.35 -45.19 -0.92
CA THR A 718 16.10 -44.71 -0.30
C THR A 718 15.42 -45.68 0.69
N GLN A 719 15.84 -46.94 0.78
CA GLN A 719 15.10 -47.96 1.55
C GLN A 719 15.19 -47.81 3.08
N SER A 720 14.30 -47.01 3.68
CA SER A 720 14.00 -47.06 5.12
C SER A 720 12.52 -46.89 5.52
N TRP A 721 11.62 -46.69 4.55
CA TRP A 721 10.16 -46.62 4.70
C TRP A 721 9.45 -47.57 3.72
N ASP A 722 8.18 -47.89 3.97
CA ASP A 722 7.35 -48.80 3.16
C ASP A 722 6.50 -48.07 2.10
N GLU A 723 6.09 -46.83 2.38
CA GLU A 723 5.20 -46.01 1.55
C GLU A 723 5.58 -44.52 1.69
N GLU A 724 5.13 -43.68 0.77
CA GLU A 724 5.41 -42.23 0.75
C GLU A 724 4.15 -41.41 0.47
N TYR A 725 3.97 -40.30 1.18
CA TYR A 725 2.97 -39.27 0.89
C TYR A 725 3.58 -37.87 0.86
N THR A 726 2.97 -36.98 0.07
CA THR A 726 3.32 -35.55 0.02
C THR A 726 2.21 -34.75 0.68
N ILE A 727 2.61 -33.87 1.60
CA ILE A 727 1.73 -33.04 2.43
C ILE A 727 2.03 -31.59 2.07
N GLN A 728 1.30 -31.07 1.09
CA GLN A 728 1.27 -29.66 0.75
C GLN A 728 0.44 -28.96 1.82
N MET A 729 1.01 -27.99 2.52
CA MET A 729 0.37 -27.18 3.55
C MET A 729 0.32 -25.75 3.03
N ALA A 730 -0.84 -25.11 3.05
CA ALA A 730 -0.98 -23.75 2.56
C ALA A 730 -2.11 -23.00 3.26
N ASP A 731 -1.99 -21.69 3.28
CA ASP A 731 -3.08 -20.75 3.55
C ASP A 731 -3.95 -20.54 2.31
N ILE A 732 -5.20 -20.14 2.55
CA ILE A 732 -6.17 -19.69 1.55
C ILE A 732 -6.67 -18.29 1.95
N TYR A 733 -6.91 -17.45 0.95
CA TYR A 733 -7.50 -16.12 1.07
C TYR A 733 -8.74 -16.09 0.16
N HIS A 734 -9.88 -15.61 0.67
CA HIS A 734 -11.16 -15.56 -0.07
C HIS A 734 -11.32 -14.26 -0.84
N THR A 735 -10.64 -13.21 -0.39
CA THR A 735 -10.48 -11.93 -1.07
C THR A 735 -9.02 -11.71 -1.49
N PRO A 736 -8.74 -10.89 -2.52
CA PRO A 736 -7.39 -10.39 -2.78
C PRO A 736 -6.88 -9.63 -1.55
N PRO A 737 -5.74 -10.02 -0.93
CA PRO A 737 -5.22 -9.30 0.21
C PRO A 737 -4.72 -7.91 -0.23
N PRO A 738 -5.08 -6.81 0.49
CA PRO A 738 -4.41 -5.53 0.35
C PRO A 738 -2.93 -5.63 0.79
N PRO A 739 -2.08 -4.64 0.46
CA PRO A 739 -0.70 -4.58 0.96
C PRO A 739 -0.69 -4.30 2.47
N GLY A 740 -0.79 -5.37 3.27
CA GLY A 740 -0.82 -5.32 4.74
C GLY A 740 -0.74 -6.71 5.38
N PRO A 741 -0.60 -6.80 6.73
CA PRO A 741 -0.43 -8.06 7.46
C PRO A 741 -1.77 -8.78 7.69
N VAL A 742 -2.45 -9.13 6.60
CA VAL A 742 -3.74 -9.84 6.62
C VAL A 742 -3.52 -11.32 6.92
N LEU A 743 -4.23 -11.83 7.93
CA LEU A 743 -4.22 -13.26 8.24
C LEU A 743 -5.12 -14.02 7.25
N TRP A 744 -4.73 -15.25 6.94
CA TRP A 744 -5.45 -16.15 6.03
C TRP A 744 -6.86 -16.51 6.52
N ASP A 745 -7.79 -16.73 5.59
CA ASP A 745 -9.13 -17.24 5.90
C ASP A 745 -9.07 -18.67 6.45
N SER A 746 -8.30 -19.54 5.81
CA SER A 746 -8.18 -20.94 6.20
C SER A 746 -6.85 -21.58 5.86
N ILE A 747 -6.68 -22.82 6.34
CA ILE A 747 -5.51 -23.65 6.09
C ILE A 747 -5.97 -24.96 5.43
N VAL A 748 -5.31 -25.32 4.33
CA VAL A 748 -5.62 -26.50 3.52
C VAL A 748 -4.46 -27.49 3.50
N VAL A 749 -4.80 -28.78 3.38
CA VAL A 749 -3.84 -29.86 3.19
C VAL A 749 -4.06 -30.47 1.81
N ASN A 750 -3.07 -30.44 0.92
CA ASN A 750 -3.20 -30.79 -0.51
C ASN A 750 -4.42 -30.12 -1.18
N ASN A 751 -4.59 -28.81 -0.93
CA ASN A 751 -5.73 -28.00 -1.39
C ASN A 751 -7.12 -28.52 -0.97
N LEU A 752 -7.20 -29.26 0.15
CA LEU A 752 -8.45 -29.64 0.83
C LEU A 752 -8.39 -29.23 2.31
N GLY A 753 -9.30 -28.36 2.73
CA GLY A 753 -9.50 -27.91 4.11
C GLY A 753 -10.99 -27.78 4.43
N ARG A 754 -11.34 -26.99 5.45
CA ARG A 754 -12.73 -26.62 5.78
C ARG A 754 -12.78 -25.23 6.40
N TYR A 755 -13.64 -24.39 5.84
CA TYR A 755 -14.06 -23.10 6.37
C TYR A 755 -15.41 -23.22 7.07
N ASP A 756 -15.70 -22.31 8.02
CA ASP A 756 -17.03 -22.24 8.62
C ASP A 756 -17.99 -21.52 7.66
N CYS A 757 -18.86 -22.26 6.98
CA CYS A 757 -19.84 -21.66 6.08
C CYS A 757 -20.89 -20.77 6.80
N THR A 758 -20.97 -20.78 8.13
CA THR A 758 -21.74 -19.77 8.88
C THR A 758 -21.02 -18.42 8.95
N ALA A 759 -19.69 -18.41 8.86
CA ALA A 759 -18.89 -17.22 8.64
C ALA A 759 -18.81 -16.81 7.16
N ALA A 760 -18.81 -17.76 6.21
CA ALA A 760 -18.91 -17.44 4.78
C ALA A 760 -20.16 -16.59 4.47
N ALA A 761 -21.29 -16.93 5.09
CA ALA A 761 -22.52 -16.15 5.00
C ALA A 761 -22.44 -14.74 5.61
N ILE A 762 -21.44 -14.45 6.45
CA ILE A 762 -21.17 -13.12 7.04
C ILE A 762 -20.28 -12.29 6.09
N HIS A 763 -19.35 -12.94 5.39
CA HIS A 763 -18.48 -12.33 4.37
C HIS A 763 -19.11 -12.25 2.96
N ASN A 764 -20.44 -12.39 2.84
CA ASN A 764 -21.19 -12.46 1.57
C ASN A 764 -20.77 -13.60 0.60
N LEU A 765 -20.02 -14.60 1.06
CA LEU A 765 -19.56 -15.75 0.29
C LEU A 765 -20.67 -16.81 0.20
N THR A 766 -21.61 -16.60 -0.73
CA THR A 766 -22.88 -17.35 -0.79
C THR A 766 -22.79 -18.81 -1.26
N ASP A 767 -21.66 -19.24 -1.82
CA ASP A 767 -21.46 -20.59 -2.36
C ASP A 767 -20.39 -21.34 -1.55
N CYS A 768 -20.82 -22.01 -0.46
CA CYS A 768 -19.94 -22.66 0.52
C CYS A 768 -20.45 -24.05 0.93
N GLU A 769 -19.67 -25.11 0.70
CA GLU A 769 -19.97 -26.50 1.12
C GLU A 769 -19.28 -26.91 2.43
N SER A 770 -20.01 -26.76 3.54
CA SER A 770 -19.57 -27.08 4.91
C SER A 770 -19.15 -28.54 5.17
N HIS A 771 -19.36 -29.46 4.23
CA HIS A 771 -19.20 -30.91 4.40
C HIS A 771 -18.27 -31.56 3.37
N GLN A 772 -17.40 -30.78 2.73
CA GLN A 772 -16.46 -31.30 1.74
C GLN A 772 -15.52 -32.41 2.28
N PRO A 773 -14.94 -33.24 1.38
CA PRO A 773 -13.93 -34.22 1.75
C PRO A 773 -12.61 -33.54 2.14
N LEU A 774 -12.12 -33.84 3.35
CA LEU A 774 -10.75 -33.51 3.75
C LEU A 774 -9.74 -34.48 3.11
N SER A 775 -8.50 -34.00 2.92
CA SER A 775 -7.38 -34.85 2.53
C SER A 775 -7.21 -36.05 3.47
N SER A 776 -6.82 -37.20 2.91
CA SER A 776 -6.72 -38.42 3.70
C SER A 776 -5.73 -39.45 3.15
N PHE A 777 -5.11 -40.17 4.07
CA PHE A 777 -3.94 -41.03 3.84
C PHE A 777 -4.15 -42.37 4.54
N ASP A 778 -3.93 -43.48 3.83
CA ASP A 778 -4.25 -44.84 4.31
C ASP A 778 -3.02 -45.50 4.96
N PHE A 779 -2.98 -45.51 6.29
CA PHE A 779 -1.93 -46.12 7.09
C PHE A 779 -2.23 -47.61 7.35
N GLN A 780 -1.22 -48.48 7.19
CA GLN A 780 -1.30 -49.90 7.51
C GLN A 780 -0.55 -50.17 8.81
N PRO A 781 -1.06 -51.01 9.73
CA PRO A 781 -0.37 -51.29 10.99
C PRO A 781 1.07 -51.77 10.81
N GLY A 782 1.99 -51.24 11.61
CA GLY A 782 3.42 -51.60 11.61
C GLY A 782 4.26 -51.03 10.46
N LYS A 783 3.66 -50.44 9.40
CA LYS A 783 4.42 -49.82 8.30
C LYS A 783 5.09 -48.50 8.69
N LYS A 784 6.16 -48.16 7.98
CA LYS A 784 6.79 -46.83 8.00
C LYS A 784 6.34 -46.00 6.81
N TYR A 785 6.01 -44.74 7.08
CA TYR A 785 5.59 -43.77 6.07
C TYR A 785 6.58 -42.62 6.04
N LEU A 786 7.12 -42.30 4.86
CA LEU A 786 7.74 -40.99 4.63
C LEU A 786 6.63 -39.99 4.31
N LEU A 787 6.56 -38.92 5.10
CA LEU A 787 5.77 -37.74 4.77
C LEU A 787 6.71 -36.61 4.33
N ARG A 788 6.54 -36.16 3.08
CA ARG A 788 7.21 -34.97 2.54
C ARG A 788 6.36 -33.76 2.88
N LEU A 789 6.71 -33.05 3.95
CA LEU A 789 6.04 -31.83 4.38
C LEU A 789 6.55 -30.65 3.55
N ILE A 790 5.65 -29.85 2.99
CA ILE A 790 5.98 -28.64 2.23
C ILE A 790 5.06 -27.53 2.72
N ASN A 791 5.61 -26.43 3.24
CA ASN A 791 4.86 -25.20 3.45
C ASN A 791 4.90 -24.37 2.15
N MET A 792 3.75 -24.28 1.47
CA MET A 792 3.52 -23.49 0.26
C MET A 792 2.60 -22.28 0.52
N ALA A 793 2.49 -21.86 1.78
CA ALA A 793 1.70 -20.70 2.17
C ALA A 793 2.23 -19.39 1.54
N ALA A 794 1.43 -18.34 1.56
CA ALA A 794 1.85 -16.97 1.29
C ALA A 794 2.45 -16.31 2.54
N MET A 795 2.02 -16.70 3.74
CA MET A 795 2.52 -16.14 5.03
C MET A 795 2.50 -17.15 6.18
N ALA A 796 1.53 -18.06 6.20
CA ALA A 796 1.28 -18.90 7.37
C ALA A 796 2.48 -19.79 7.75
N THR A 797 3.02 -19.58 8.95
CA THR A 797 3.92 -20.52 9.61
C THR A 797 3.09 -21.65 10.25
N PHE A 798 3.47 -22.91 10.06
CA PHE A 798 2.68 -24.05 10.52
C PHE A 798 3.34 -24.89 11.62
N GLU A 799 2.62 -25.17 12.69
CA GLU A 799 2.86 -26.32 13.56
C GLU A 799 2.19 -27.57 12.96
N PHE A 800 2.98 -28.47 12.38
CA PHE A 800 2.52 -29.77 11.89
C PHE A 800 2.54 -30.82 12.99
N SER A 801 1.46 -31.57 13.16
CA SER A 801 1.38 -32.72 14.08
C SER A 801 0.40 -33.81 13.60
N ILE A 802 0.51 -35.02 14.14
CA ILE A 802 -0.44 -36.12 13.91
C ILE A 802 -0.86 -36.71 15.26
N ASP A 803 -2.16 -36.78 15.52
CA ASP A 803 -2.69 -37.16 16.82
C ASP A 803 -2.17 -38.52 17.29
N GLY A 804 -1.51 -38.50 18.45
CA GLY A 804 -0.96 -39.68 19.11
C GLY A 804 0.12 -40.43 18.32
N HIS A 805 0.77 -39.81 17.31
CA HIS A 805 1.92 -40.37 16.60
C HIS A 805 3.18 -39.57 16.92
N GLU A 806 4.34 -40.22 16.83
CA GLU A 806 5.64 -39.57 16.83
C GLU A 806 6.38 -39.89 15.52
N PHE A 807 7.28 -39.00 15.12
CA PHE A 807 8.05 -39.09 13.88
C PHE A 807 9.50 -38.63 14.08
N GLN A 808 10.38 -39.02 13.17
CA GLN A 808 11.77 -38.54 13.11
C GLN A 808 11.94 -37.67 11.86
N VAL A 809 12.58 -36.50 11.98
CA VAL A 809 13.00 -35.73 10.81
C VAL A 809 14.25 -36.37 10.23
N ILE A 810 14.30 -36.58 8.91
CA ILE A 810 15.43 -37.19 8.20
C ILE A 810 16.05 -36.29 7.13
N ALA A 811 15.34 -35.27 6.65
CA ALA A 811 15.91 -34.17 5.88
C ALA A 811 15.15 -32.86 6.14
N ALA A 812 15.83 -31.73 5.97
CA ALA A 812 15.26 -30.40 5.92
C ALA A 812 15.65 -29.78 4.58
N ASP A 813 14.73 -29.19 3.83
CA ASP A 813 15.00 -28.55 2.53
C ASP A 813 15.77 -29.42 1.52
N ALA A 814 15.45 -30.72 1.49
CA ALA A 814 16.15 -31.77 0.75
C ALA A 814 17.59 -32.08 1.20
N GLU A 815 18.08 -31.48 2.29
CA GLU A 815 19.38 -31.75 2.90
C GLU A 815 19.27 -32.79 4.03
N PRO A 816 19.96 -33.95 3.95
CA PRO A 816 19.85 -35.00 4.95
C PRO A 816 20.37 -34.59 6.34
N VAL A 817 19.56 -34.83 7.37
CA VAL A 817 19.93 -34.62 8.77
C VAL A 817 20.16 -35.96 9.47
N VAL A 818 20.91 -35.96 10.58
CA VAL A 818 20.95 -37.11 11.48
C VAL A 818 19.53 -37.30 12.03
N PRO A 819 18.91 -38.50 11.88
CA PRO A 819 17.53 -38.71 12.29
C PRO A 819 17.28 -38.30 13.73
N THR A 820 16.32 -37.40 13.94
CA THR A 820 16.06 -36.81 15.26
C THR A 820 15.61 -37.85 16.28
N ASP A 821 15.65 -37.48 17.56
CA ASP A 821 14.76 -38.14 18.52
C ASP A 821 13.31 -38.05 18.02
N LEU A 822 12.47 -39.01 18.42
CA LEU A 822 11.04 -39.01 18.11
C LEU A 822 10.38 -37.72 18.63
N ILE A 823 9.77 -36.93 17.75
CA ILE A 823 9.02 -35.70 18.05
C ILE A 823 7.54 -35.90 17.68
N ASN A 824 6.63 -35.12 18.26
CA ASN A 824 5.18 -35.19 17.98
C ASN A 824 4.63 -33.95 17.27
N SER A 825 5.47 -32.93 17.09
CA SER A 825 5.18 -31.64 16.49
C SER A 825 6.44 -31.08 15.85
N ILE A 826 6.30 -30.32 14.76
CA ILE A 826 7.39 -29.56 14.11
C ILE A 826 6.85 -28.23 13.58
N ILE A 827 7.67 -27.17 13.67
CA ILE A 827 7.35 -25.87 13.08
C ILE A 827 7.96 -25.79 11.68
N VAL A 828 7.17 -25.35 10.71
CA VAL A 828 7.51 -25.27 9.30
C VAL A 828 7.17 -23.88 8.78
N ASN A 829 8.20 -23.05 8.59
CA ASN A 829 8.05 -21.68 8.10
C ASN A 829 7.83 -21.68 6.58
N VAL A 830 7.37 -20.57 6.01
CA VAL A 830 6.97 -20.49 4.59
C VAL A 830 8.11 -20.90 3.66
N GLY A 831 7.85 -21.76 2.67
CA GLY A 831 8.85 -22.28 1.74
C GLY A 831 9.74 -23.41 2.28
N GLN A 832 9.72 -23.71 3.59
CA GLN A 832 10.48 -24.82 4.19
C GLN A 832 9.89 -26.18 3.85
N ARG A 833 10.77 -27.20 3.78
CA ARG A 833 10.38 -28.60 3.61
C ARG A 833 11.02 -29.48 4.67
N TYR A 834 10.29 -30.50 5.11
CA TYR A 834 10.82 -31.54 5.99
C TYR A 834 10.39 -32.93 5.53
N ASP A 835 11.34 -33.84 5.39
CA ASP A 835 11.08 -35.26 5.20
C ASP A 835 11.01 -35.90 6.58
N VAL A 836 9.82 -36.37 6.99
CA VAL A 836 9.61 -36.99 8.30
C VAL A 836 9.15 -38.45 8.17
N VAL A 837 9.78 -39.34 8.93
CA VAL A 837 9.42 -40.77 8.96
C VAL A 837 8.48 -41.02 10.14
N VAL A 838 7.23 -41.36 9.82
CA VAL A 838 6.20 -41.75 10.79
C VAL A 838 6.16 -43.27 10.88
N GLN A 839 6.25 -43.82 12.09
CA GLN A 839 5.97 -45.23 12.34
C GLN A 839 4.47 -45.42 12.58
N ALA A 840 3.78 -46.14 11.69
CA ALA A 840 2.38 -46.49 11.90
C ALA A 840 2.26 -47.48 13.07
N LYS A 841 1.25 -47.28 13.92
CA LYS A 841 0.99 -48.10 15.11
C LYS A 841 0.63 -49.54 14.76
N GLU A 842 1.07 -50.48 15.60
CA GLU A 842 0.66 -51.90 15.55
C GLU A 842 -0.81 -52.10 16.00
N ASP A 843 -1.28 -51.27 16.93
CA ASP A 843 -2.67 -51.20 17.40
C ASP A 843 -3.12 -49.74 17.45
N THR A 844 -4.37 -49.47 17.06
CA THR A 844 -4.97 -48.12 17.09
C THR A 844 -5.77 -47.86 18.37
N GLU A 845 -5.79 -48.82 19.31
CA GLU A 845 -6.54 -48.79 20.57
C GLU A 845 -8.06 -48.59 20.38
N GLY A 846 -8.56 -48.89 19.18
CA GLY A 846 -9.96 -48.75 18.77
C GLY A 846 -10.33 -47.40 18.14
N VAL A 847 -9.37 -46.48 17.97
CA VAL A 847 -9.63 -45.14 17.41
C VAL A 847 -9.84 -45.18 15.89
N GLY A 848 -9.14 -46.06 15.16
CA GLY A 848 -9.36 -46.38 13.73
C GLY A 848 -8.97 -45.31 12.70
N SER A 849 -9.07 -44.03 13.04
CA SER A 849 -8.56 -42.90 12.26
C SER A 849 -8.09 -41.76 13.17
N PHE A 850 -7.09 -41.00 12.74
CA PHE A 850 -6.44 -39.94 13.53
C PHE A 850 -6.38 -38.64 12.73
N TRP A 851 -6.49 -37.49 13.40
CA TRP A 851 -6.27 -36.20 12.79
C TRP A 851 -4.77 -35.99 12.50
N MET A 852 -4.49 -35.54 11.28
CA MET A 852 -3.29 -34.77 10.93
C MET A 852 -3.69 -33.29 11.04
N ARG A 853 -2.87 -32.49 11.73
CA ARG A 853 -3.13 -31.09 12.06
C ARG A 853 -2.04 -30.21 11.48
N VAL A 854 -2.45 -29.14 10.84
CA VAL A 854 -1.59 -28.06 10.34
C VAL A 854 -2.10 -26.79 11.02
N LYS A 855 -1.54 -26.47 12.19
CA LYS A 855 -1.94 -25.27 12.93
C LYS A 855 -1.15 -24.06 12.46
N GLY A 856 -1.82 -23.03 11.98
CA GLY A 856 -1.22 -21.73 11.72
C GLY A 856 -0.82 -21.05 13.02
N LEU A 857 0.43 -20.61 13.10
CA LEU A 857 0.96 -19.88 14.24
C LEU A 857 0.83 -18.37 14.00
N THR A 858 0.22 -17.68 14.95
CA THR A 858 -0.06 -16.24 14.88
C THR A 858 0.39 -15.50 16.13
N GLY A 859 0.61 -14.19 16.00
CA GLY A 859 1.17 -13.35 17.05
C GLY A 859 2.66 -13.58 17.22
N TYR A 860 3.32 -12.75 18.03
CA TYR A 860 4.76 -12.82 18.27
C TYR A 860 5.26 -14.24 18.63
N PRO A 861 6.33 -14.76 18.01
CA PRO A 861 7.17 -14.14 16.97
C PRO A 861 6.72 -14.41 15.52
N TRP A 862 5.57 -15.05 15.30
CA TRP A 862 5.15 -15.63 14.01
C TRP A 862 4.56 -14.62 13.02
N THR A 863 3.67 -13.76 13.51
CA THR A 863 2.98 -12.72 12.73
C THR A 863 2.71 -11.49 13.62
N ALA A 864 2.69 -10.29 13.04
CA ALA A 864 2.48 -9.03 13.76
C ALA A 864 1.06 -8.97 14.35
N ARG A 865 0.06 -9.50 13.62
CA ARG A 865 -1.30 -9.68 14.10
C ARG A 865 -1.45 -11.06 14.76
N ALA A 866 -1.74 -11.08 16.06
CA ALA A 866 -2.21 -12.28 16.73
C ALA A 866 -3.63 -12.63 16.28
N ALA A 867 -3.97 -13.92 16.25
CA ALA A 867 -5.37 -14.34 16.13
C ALA A 867 -6.13 -13.89 17.37
N ASP A 868 -6.99 -12.88 17.22
CA ASP A 868 -7.94 -12.49 18.25
C ASP A 868 -8.98 -13.61 18.46
N THR A 869 -9.52 -13.72 19.67
CA THR A 869 -10.61 -14.66 19.96
C THR A 869 -11.96 -14.05 19.53
N GLY A 870 -12.06 -13.66 18.26
CA GLY A 870 -13.19 -12.87 17.74
C GLY A 870 -13.35 -12.85 16.21
N THR A 871 -12.29 -12.94 15.41
CA THR A 871 -12.37 -12.87 13.94
C THR A 871 -13.25 -13.98 13.40
N VAL A 872 -14.36 -13.59 12.78
CA VAL A 872 -15.36 -14.49 12.21
C VAL A 872 -14.82 -15.06 10.90
N GLY A 873 -14.70 -16.39 10.83
CA GLY A 873 -14.23 -17.12 9.63
C GLY A 873 -12.79 -17.61 9.71
N PHE A 874 -11.90 -16.85 10.36
CA PHE A 874 -10.50 -17.22 10.54
C PHE A 874 -10.33 -18.64 11.12
N SER A 875 -9.63 -19.50 10.40
CA SER A 875 -9.26 -20.85 10.85
C SER A 875 -7.75 -20.98 11.04
N ASP A 876 -7.35 -21.25 12.29
CA ASP A 876 -5.96 -21.54 12.64
C ASP A 876 -5.59 -23.01 12.55
N GLU A 877 -6.49 -23.92 12.14
CA GLU A 877 -6.19 -25.36 12.04
C GLU A 877 -6.72 -26.01 10.76
N GLY A 878 -5.81 -26.34 9.85
CA GLY A 878 -6.07 -27.22 8.71
C GLY A 878 -6.05 -28.68 9.14
N LEU A 879 -7.05 -29.46 8.71
CA LEU A 879 -7.23 -30.85 9.12
C LEU A 879 -7.16 -31.83 7.95
N ALA A 880 -6.44 -32.93 8.16
CA ALA A 880 -6.45 -34.11 7.28
C ALA A 880 -6.60 -35.40 8.10
N ILE A 881 -6.87 -36.52 7.43
CA ILE A 881 -7.29 -37.77 8.08
C ILE A 881 -6.33 -38.92 7.76
N ILE A 882 -5.62 -39.42 8.78
CA ILE A 882 -4.95 -40.72 8.73
C ILE A 882 -5.98 -41.83 8.98
N ARG A 883 -6.16 -42.78 8.06
CA ARG A 883 -7.08 -43.93 8.25
C ARG A 883 -6.31 -45.24 8.35
N TYR A 884 -6.66 -46.05 9.35
CA TYR A 884 -6.22 -47.45 9.45
C TYR A 884 -7.25 -48.45 8.92
N ASP A 885 -8.51 -48.01 8.76
CA ASP A 885 -9.55 -48.72 8.01
C ASP A 885 -10.02 -47.84 6.84
N SER A 886 -9.55 -48.16 5.63
CA SER A 886 -9.96 -47.47 4.39
C SER A 886 -11.39 -47.82 3.95
N GLY A 887 -12.07 -48.75 4.63
CA GLY A 887 -13.51 -48.96 4.57
C GLY A 887 -14.31 -47.96 5.41
N SER A 888 -13.70 -47.34 6.43
CA SER A 888 -14.37 -46.35 7.27
C SER A 888 -14.58 -45.02 6.54
N ARG A 889 -15.67 -44.34 6.88
CA ARG A 889 -16.02 -42.99 6.42
C ARG A 889 -16.34 -42.04 7.58
N SER A 890 -16.08 -42.44 8.83
CA SER A 890 -16.14 -41.55 9.98
C SER A 890 -14.91 -40.65 10.05
N GLU A 891 -15.11 -39.44 10.56
CA GLU A 891 -14.02 -38.55 10.93
C GLU A 891 -13.33 -39.04 12.21
N PRO A 892 -12.03 -38.71 12.43
CA PRO A 892 -11.31 -39.09 13.63
C PRO A 892 -11.96 -38.58 14.92
N THR A 893 -11.73 -39.32 16.00
CA THR A 893 -12.12 -38.94 17.38
C THR A 893 -10.90 -38.77 18.30
N SER A 894 -9.73 -38.55 17.71
CA SER A 894 -8.47 -38.36 18.41
C SER A 894 -8.33 -36.95 19.01
N GLU A 895 -7.60 -36.85 20.12
CA GLU A 895 -7.23 -35.59 20.76
C GLU A 895 -5.76 -35.22 20.46
N LYS A 896 -5.45 -33.92 20.35
CA LYS A 896 -4.08 -33.41 20.26
C LYS A 896 -3.28 -33.79 21.51
N ALA A 897 -1.98 -34.04 21.34
CA ALA A 897 -1.07 -34.31 22.45
C ALA A 897 -1.03 -33.15 23.46
N LYS A 898 -0.97 -33.47 24.76
CA LYS A 898 -0.96 -32.47 25.86
C LYS A 898 0.41 -31.90 26.17
N GLU A 899 1.47 -32.56 25.70
CA GLU A 899 2.86 -32.12 25.81
C GLU A 899 3.44 -32.08 24.40
N THR A 900 3.73 -30.88 23.89
CA THR A 900 4.38 -30.67 22.60
C THR A 900 5.86 -31.02 22.73
N LYS A 901 6.32 -31.97 21.92
CA LYS A 901 7.73 -32.32 21.76
C LYS A 901 8.14 -32.00 20.33
N THR A 902 8.93 -30.96 20.17
CA THR A 902 9.40 -30.39 18.89
C THR A 902 10.93 -30.22 18.90
N ILE A 903 11.49 -29.74 17.80
CA ILE A 903 12.91 -29.44 17.60
C ILE A 903 13.05 -28.06 16.96
N GLY A 904 14.05 -27.26 17.37
CA GLY A 904 14.31 -25.96 16.75
C GLY A 904 15.01 -26.09 15.40
N GLU A 905 14.81 -25.10 14.51
CA GLU A 905 15.39 -25.06 13.16
C GLU A 905 16.92 -25.23 13.14
N PHE A 906 17.59 -24.79 14.21
CA PHE A 906 19.05 -24.79 14.34
C PHE A 906 19.58 -25.94 15.23
N ASP A 907 18.70 -26.77 15.79
CA ASP A 907 19.07 -27.94 16.62
C ASP A 907 19.38 -29.19 15.77
N PHE A 908 19.04 -29.17 14.47
CA PHE A 908 19.34 -30.28 13.56
C PHE A 908 20.86 -30.47 13.39
N THR A 909 21.32 -31.71 13.59
CA THR A 909 22.69 -32.11 13.23
C THR A 909 22.71 -32.55 11.76
N SER A 910 23.55 -31.92 10.93
CA SER A 910 23.71 -32.33 9.54
C SER A 910 24.23 -33.78 9.43
N ALA A 911 23.70 -34.57 8.49
CA ALA A 911 24.31 -35.85 8.14
C ALA A 911 25.57 -35.66 7.28
N THR A 912 25.69 -34.54 6.57
CA THR A 912 26.86 -34.12 5.79
C THR A 912 27.78 -33.23 6.64
N LEU A 913 28.84 -33.84 7.19
CA LEU A 913 29.83 -33.12 8.00
C LEU A 913 30.83 -32.37 7.14
N GLU A 914 30.48 -31.15 6.73
CA GLU A 914 31.43 -30.20 6.14
C GLU A 914 32.09 -29.31 7.21
N VAL A 915 33.37 -29.00 7.03
CA VAL A 915 34.16 -28.13 7.92
C VAL A 915 34.51 -26.86 7.16
N LEU A 916 33.88 -25.76 7.56
CA LEU A 916 33.99 -24.49 6.84
C LEU A 916 35.27 -23.74 7.22
N PRO A 917 35.80 -22.87 6.32
CA PRO A 917 36.92 -21.98 6.63
C PRO A 917 36.66 -21.16 7.91
N ALA A 918 37.66 -20.99 8.79
CA ALA A 918 37.47 -20.24 10.03
C ALA A 918 37.06 -18.77 9.80
N THR A 919 37.64 -18.17 8.74
CA THR A 919 37.30 -16.84 8.22
C THR A 919 36.70 -17.03 6.82
N PRO A 920 35.59 -16.35 6.45
CA PRO A 920 35.09 -16.37 5.08
C PRO A 920 36.04 -15.60 4.15
N ASP A 921 35.86 -15.76 2.83
CA ASP A 921 36.61 -15.00 1.82
C ASP A 921 36.05 -13.57 1.67
N ASP A 922 34.74 -13.40 1.84
CA ASP A 922 33.98 -12.13 1.81
C ASP A 922 32.82 -12.19 2.82
N ARG A 923 32.36 -11.05 3.34
CA ARG A 923 31.27 -10.97 4.34
C ARG A 923 30.33 -9.80 4.07
N SER A 924 29.12 -10.11 3.60
CA SER A 924 28.00 -9.18 3.50
C SER A 924 27.26 -9.09 4.85
N THR A 925 26.77 -7.91 5.20
CA THR A 925 25.71 -7.76 6.23
C THR A 925 24.50 -7.12 5.57
N MET A 926 23.34 -7.72 5.77
CA MET A 926 22.06 -7.30 5.21
C MET A 926 21.12 -6.97 6.36
N ARG A 927 20.50 -5.80 6.31
CA ARG A 927 19.43 -5.41 7.23
C ARG A 927 18.12 -5.39 6.47
N PHE A 928 17.16 -6.18 6.93
CA PHE A 928 15.81 -6.24 6.39
C PHE A 928 14.88 -5.52 7.34
N ASN A 929 14.01 -4.69 6.79
CA ASN A 929 12.96 -4.01 7.51
C ASN A 929 11.74 -3.91 6.59
N ILE A 930 10.53 -3.90 7.17
CA ILE A 930 9.31 -3.58 6.42
C ILE A 930 9.11 -2.08 6.55
N ASN A 931 9.13 -1.37 5.42
CA ASN A 931 8.71 0.01 5.35
C ASN A 931 7.18 0.05 5.44
N THR A 932 6.67 0.23 6.66
CA THR A 932 5.25 0.15 6.99
C THR A 932 4.38 1.27 6.39
N THR A 933 4.91 2.15 5.54
CA THR A 933 4.26 3.44 5.25
C THR A 933 4.32 3.91 3.81
N ILE A 934 5.34 3.57 3.04
CA ILE A 934 5.15 3.41 1.58
C ILE A 934 4.77 1.97 1.22
N GLY A 935 4.56 1.12 2.24
CA GLY A 935 4.16 -0.28 2.09
C GLY A 935 5.20 -1.10 1.35
N THR A 936 6.50 -0.79 1.50
CA THR A 936 7.59 -1.46 0.76
C THR A 936 8.42 -2.39 1.62
N GLY A 937 9.03 -3.37 0.97
CA GLY A 937 10.12 -4.15 1.53
C GLY A 937 11.39 -3.35 1.33
N ILE A 938 12.15 -3.13 2.40
CA ILE A 938 13.42 -2.42 2.31
C ILE A 938 14.58 -3.28 2.79
N VAL A 939 15.64 -3.30 1.99
CA VAL A 939 16.89 -3.98 2.33
C VAL A 939 18.04 -3.01 2.24
N SER A 940 18.81 -2.93 3.32
CA SER A 940 20.08 -2.19 3.40
C SER A 940 21.24 -3.18 3.24
N LEU A 941 22.16 -2.88 2.32
CA LEU A 941 23.43 -3.59 2.15
C LEU A 941 24.56 -2.84 2.85
N GLU A 942 25.32 -3.52 3.73
CA GLU A 942 26.60 -3.05 4.27
C GLU A 942 26.56 -1.64 4.90
N ASP A 943 25.59 -1.40 5.79
CA ASP A 943 25.30 -0.10 6.43
C ASP A 943 24.90 1.03 5.45
N GLY A 944 24.61 0.70 4.19
CA GLY A 944 24.11 1.61 3.16
C GLY A 944 22.63 1.98 3.31
N GLU A 945 22.16 2.86 2.42
CA GLU A 945 20.75 3.27 2.39
C GLU A 945 19.82 2.10 2.05
N PHE A 946 18.70 2.02 2.76
CA PHE A 946 17.62 1.09 2.49
C PHE A 946 17.05 1.27 1.07
N GLN A 947 17.07 0.21 0.28
CA GLN A 947 16.48 0.19 -1.07
C GLN A 947 15.26 -0.73 -1.12
N THR A 948 14.25 -0.33 -1.91
CA THR A 948 13.18 -1.21 -2.37
C THR A 948 13.57 -1.77 -3.74
N MET A 949 13.50 -3.09 -3.91
CA MET A 949 13.84 -3.71 -5.19
C MET A 949 12.68 -3.55 -6.20
N ILE A 950 12.96 -2.91 -7.33
CA ILE A 950 12.01 -2.68 -8.43
C ILE A 950 12.37 -3.59 -9.62
N VAL A 951 11.36 -4.20 -10.24
CA VAL A 951 11.49 -5.05 -11.44
C VAL A 951 12.10 -4.23 -12.61
N PRO A 952 13.28 -4.60 -13.16
CA PRO A 952 13.88 -3.87 -14.27
C PRO A 952 13.25 -4.20 -15.64
N ASP A 953 13.19 -3.21 -16.54
CA ASP A 953 12.75 -3.36 -17.95
C ASP A 953 13.47 -4.46 -18.74
N GLN A 954 14.70 -4.78 -18.37
CA GLN A 954 15.50 -5.84 -18.98
C GLN A 954 16.15 -6.69 -17.86
N PRO A 955 15.95 -8.02 -17.87
CA PRO A 955 16.52 -8.93 -16.89
C PRO A 955 18.02 -8.69 -16.69
N PRO A 956 18.52 -8.41 -15.46
CA PRO A 956 19.94 -8.21 -15.23
C PRO A 956 20.81 -9.36 -15.72
N LEU A 957 20.31 -10.60 -15.73
CA LEU A 957 21.01 -11.74 -16.34
C LEU A 957 21.29 -11.51 -17.83
N LEU A 958 20.30 -11.02 -18.58
CA LEU A 958 20.43 -10.71 -20.00
C LEU A 958 21.30 -9.46 -20.22
N SER A 959 21.14 -8.44 -19.38
CA SER A 959 21.92 -7.20 -19.41
C SER A 959 23.41 -7.43 -19.17
N ILE A 960 23.76 -8.20 -18.14
CA ILE A 960 25.15 -8.57 -17.81
C ILE A 960 25.73 -9.47 -18.90
N ALA A 961 25.02 -10.51 -19.33
CA ALA A 961 25.48 -11.36 -20.43
C ALA A 961 25.71 -10.58 -21.74
N SER A 962 24.95 -9.51 -21.98
CA SER A 962 25.11 -8.60 -23.13
C SER A 962 26.30 -7.64 -23.01
N GLY A 963 27.00 -7.61 -21.88
CA GLY A 963 28.27 -6.89 -21.69
C GLY A 963 28.37 -5.99 -20.46
N LEU A 964 27.26 -5.72 -19.77
CA LEU A 964 27.21 -4.82 -18.62
C LEU A 964 27.83 -5.45 -17.34
N THR A 965 28.13 -4.60 -16.35
CA THR A 965 28.48 -4.98 -14.97
C THR A 965 27.29 -4.78 -14.03
N THR A 966 27.40 -5.27 -12.80
CA THR A 966 26.49 -4.95 -11.69
C THR A 966 26.42 -3.44 -11.43
N ALA A 967 27.53 -2.71 -11.65
CA ALA A 967 27.62 -1.26 -11.47
C ALA A 967 26.97 -0.45 -12.62
N ASP A 968 26.56 -1.10 -13.71
CA ASP A 968 25.77 -0.49 -14.79
C ASP A 968 24.25 -0.75 -14.63
N LEU A 969 23.84 -1.52 -13.60
CA LEU A 969 22.42 -1.74 -13.27
C LEU A 969 21.84 -0.53 -12.53
N PRO A 970 20.52 -0.26 -12.63
CA PRO A 970 19.88 0.78 -11.84
C PRO A 970 19.95 0.43 -10.34
N ILE A 971 20.08 1.46 -9.49
CA ILE A 971 20.19 1.30 -8.03
C ILE A 971 18.99 0.52 -7.47
N SER A 972 17.80 0.72 -8.04
CA SER A 972 16.56 0.01 -7.69
C SER A 972 16.57 -1.49 -8.02
N ALA A 973 17.56 -2.01 -8.75
CA ALA A 973 17.77 -3.46 -8.88
C ALA A 973 18.42 -4.08 -7.62
N ASN A 974 18.86 -3.26 -6.66
CA ASN A 974 19.42 -3.65 -5.36
C ASN A 974 20.47 -4.77 -5.45
N ALA A 975 21.50 -4.56 -6.28
CA ALA A 975 22.41 -5.62 -6.73
C ALA A 975 23.85 -5.50 -6.18
N ARG A 976 24.39 -6.60 -5.66
CA ARG A 976 25.79 -6.74 -5.21
C ARG A 976 26.54 -7.75 -6.07
N ALA A 977 27.72 -7.37 -6.54
CA ALA A 977 28.63 -8.29 -7.22
C ALA A 977 29.28 -9.26 -6.21
N ILE A 978 29.35 -10.54 -6.57
CA ILE A 978 29.96 -11.63 -5.77
C ILE A 978 31.17 -12.19 -6.54
N GLU A 979 32.33 -12.25 -5.89
CA GLU A 979 33.54 -12.81 -6.51
C GLU A 979 33.43 -14.33 -6.65
N TYR A 980 33.58 -14.82 -7.88
CA TYR A 980 33.47 -16.24 -8.21
C TYR A 980 34.56 -17.10 -7.53
N GLY A 981 34.16 -18.26 -7.04
CA GLY A 981 35.01 -19.25 -6.36
C GLY A 981 35.20 -19.05 -4.86
N LYS A 982 34.50 -18.10 -4.23
CA LYS A 982 34.69 -17.69 -2.82
C LYS A 982 33.66 -18.26 -1.85
N HIS A 983 34.02 -18.34 -0.57
CA HIS A 983 33.08 -18.58 0.53
C HIS A 983 32.55 -17.24 1.04
N ILE A 984 31.28 -16.96 0.76
CA ILE A 984 30.60 -15.74 1.15
C ILE A 984 29.92 -16.00 2.49
N GLU A 985 30.17 -15.15 3.49
CA GLU A 985 29.33 -15.06 4.69
C GLU A 985 28.27 -13.98 4.48
N VAL A 986 27.03 -14.28 4.80
CA VAL A 986 25.93 -13.32 4.74
C VAL A 986 25.26 -13.32 6.10
N VAL A 987 25.29 -12.17 6.78
CA VAL A 987 24.55 -11.97 8.02
C VAL A 987 23.24 -11.27 7.69
N LEU A 988 22.13 -11.96 7.90
CA LEU A 988 20.79 -11.39 7.78
C LEU A 988 20.38 -10.89 9.16
N MET A 989 19.98 -9.62 9.24
CA MET A 989 19.56 -8.95 10.46
C MET A 989 18.12 -8.47 10.32
N ASN A 990 17.28 -8.86 11.27
CA ASN A 990 15.86 -8.52 11.37
C ASN A 990 15.63 -7.65 12.60
N ASP A 991 15.01 -6.50 12.39
CA ASP A 991 14.71 -5.51 13.41
C ASP A 991 13.20 -5.29 13.63
N VAL A 992 12.36 -6.22 13.18
CA VAL A 992 10.91 -6.23 13.46
C VAL A 992 10.47 -7.44 14.30
N ILE A 993 9.26 -7.34 14.84
CA ILE A 993 8.66 -8.32 15.78
C ILE A 993 8.20 -9.64 15.15
N GLU A 994 8.28 -9.75 13.82
CA GLU A 994 7.97 -10.96 13.06
C GLU A 994 9.27 -11.68 12.65
N GLN A 995 9.34 -12.99 12.84
CA GLN A 995 10.34 -13.81 12.17
C GLN A 995 10.15 -13.72 10.65
N HIS A 996 11.23 -13.84 9.89
CA HIS A 996 11.17 -13.80 8.43
C HIS A 996 11.81 -15.05 7.82
N PRO A 997 11.07 -15.90 7.08
CA PRO A 997 11.66 -16.93 6.24
C PRO A 997 12.31 -16.24 5.03
N PHE A 998 13.56 -16.56 4.73
CA PHE A 998 14.26 -16.07 3.53
C PHE A 998 14.79 -17.23 2.68
N HIS A 999 14.76 -17.04 1.36
CA HIS A 999 15.32 -17.94 0.36
C HIS A 999 16.42 -17.22 -0.45
N LEU A 1000 17.43 -17.98 -0.91
CA LEU A 1000 18.40 -17.56 -1.92
C LEU A 1000 18.25 -18.48 -3.13
N HIS A 1001 17.86 -17.92 -4.27
CA HIS A 1001 17.74 -18.65 -5.53
C HIS A 1001 19.05 -19.40 -5.85
N SER A 1002 18.94 -20.63 -6.34
CA SER A 1002 20.06 -21.39 -6.94
C SER A 1002 21.21 -21.79 -5.99
N HIS A 1003 21.09 -21.55 -4.67
CA HIS A 1003 22.05 -21.98 -3.65
C HIS A 1003 21.38 -22.40 -2.34
N VAL A 1004 21.78 -23.56 -1.80
CA VAL A 1004 21.61 -23.85 -0.37
C VAL A 1004 22.77 -23.27 0.43
N ALA A 1005 22.49 -22.79 1.64
CA ALA A 1005 23.46 -22.11 2.51
C ALA A 1005 23.62 -22.83 3.86
N TRP A 1006 24.84 -22.89 4.38
CA TRP A 1006 25.13 -23.39 5.72
C TRP A 1006 24.69 -22.35 6.76
N VAL A 1007 23.77 -22.71 7.64
CA VAL A 1007 23.42 -21.90 8.80
C VAL A 1007 24.47 -22.12 9.89
N VAL A 1008 25.38 -21.15 10.03
CA VAL A 1008 26.51 -21.24 10.96
C VAL A 1008 26.26 -20.53 12.30
N GLY A 1009 25.18 -19.76 12.42
CA GLY A 1009 24.75 -19.16 13.67
C GLY A 1009 23.37 -18.52 13.55
N SER A 1010 22.65 -18.43 14.66
CA SER A 1010 21.37 -17.73 14.78
C SER A 1010 21.20 -17.26 16.23
N GLY A 1011 20.34 -16.28 16.47
CA GLY A 1011 20.01 -15.77 17.80
C GLY A 1011 19.63 -14.30 17.79
N HIS A 1012 19.76 -13.65 18.95
CA HIS A 1012 19.50 -12.22 19.13
C HIS A 1012 20.73 -11.53 19.72
N ALA A 1013 21.02 -10.30 19.28
CA ALA A 1013 22.11 -9.44 19.77
C ALA A 1013 21.76 -7.96 19.57
N SER A 1014 22.56 -7.03 20.11
CA SER A 1014 22.42 -5.63 19.69
C SER A 1014 22.89 -5.44 18.24
N ALA A 1015 22.29 -4.52 17.48
CA ALA A 1015 22.70 -4.26 16.09
C ALA A 1015 24.19 -3.88 16.00
N GLU A 1016 24.72 -3.13 16.99
CA GLU A 1016 26.15 -2.83 17.07
C GLU A 1016 27.02 -4.10 17.11
N GLU A 1017 26.58 -5.15 17.80
CA GLU A 1017 27.30 -6.43 17.88
C GLU A 1017 27.21 -7.23 16.58
N VAL A 1018 26.08 -7.18 15.86
CA VAL A 1018 25.93 -7.83 14.54
C VAL A 1018 26.88 -7.20 13.50
N TYR A 1019 26.86 -5.87 13.37
CA TYR A 1019 27.71 -5.13 12.44
C TYR A 1019 29.19 -5.23 12.78
N ASN A 1020 29.58 -5.09 14.06
CA ASN A 1020 30.97 -5.23 14.49
C ASN A 1020 31.45 -6.70 14.59
N ASN A 1021 30.64 -7.67 14.15
CA ASN A 1021 30.93 -9.11 14.18
C ASN A 1021 31.34 -9.63 15.57
N LYS A 1022 30.67 -9.14 16.62
CA LYS A 1022 30.84 -9.54 18.03
C LYS A 1022 29.93 -10.71 18.43
N LEU A 1023 29.49 -11.51 17.45
CA LEU A 1023 28.50 -12.56 17.62
C LEU A 1023 29.03 -13.74 18.48
N PRO A 1024 28.12 -14.55 19.06
CA PRO A 1024 28.47 -15.84 19.67
C PRO A 1024 29.27 -16.77 18.72
N PRO A 1025 30.06 -17.72 19.25
CA PRO A 1025 30.89 -18.60 18.43
C PRO A 1025 30.08 -19.42 17.41
N LEU A 1026 30.36 -19.21 16.12
CA LEU A 1026 29.68 -19.87 15.01
C LEU A 1026 29.97 -21.38 14.97
N ASN A 1027 28.96 -22.17 14.58
CA ASN A 1027 29.14 -23.59 14.24
C ASN A 1027 29.76 -23.72 12.85
N LEU A 1028 31.06 -23.99 12.80
CA LEU A 1028 31.81 -24.22 11.55
C LEU A 1028 32.17 -25.70 11.30
N ASN A 1029 31.57 -26.63 12.06
CA ASN A 1029 31.90 -28.05 12.05
C ASN A 1029 30.62 -28.89 11.95
N GLY A 1030 30.17 -29.15 10.72
CA GLY A 1030 28.87 -29.75 10.42
C GLY A 1030 27.65 -28.85 10.69
N PRO A 1031 27.65 -27.55 10.31
CA PRO A 1031 26.42 -26.76 10.25
C PRO A 1031 25.43 -27.37 9.25
N ILE A 1032 24.13 -27.15 9.48
CA ILE A 1032 23.08 -27.59 8.56
C ILE A 1032 23.04 -26.72 7.29
N LEU A 1033 22.95 -27.36 6.12
CA LEU A 1033 22.56 -26.70 4.88
C LEU A 1033 21.04 -26.47 4.87
N ARG A 1034 20.60 -25.26 4.53
CA ARG A 1034 19.19 -24.87 4.40
C ARG A 1034 18.96 -24.17 3.07
N ASP A 1035 17.73 -24.27 2.58
CA ASP A 1035 17.26 -23.58 1.39
C ASP A 1035 16.33 -22.41 1.74
N VAL A 1036 15.53 -22.61 2.79
CA VAL A 1036 14.84 -21.54 3.51
C VAL A 1036 15.30 -21.54 4.95
N TYR A 1037 15.87 -20.42 5.35
CA TYR A 1037 16.41 -20.15 6.67
C TYR A 1037 15.62 -19.02 7.30
N THR A 1038 15.35 -19.12 8.59
CA THR A 1038 14.55 -18.14 9.31
C THR A 1038 15.44 -17.14 10.02
N VAL A 1039 15.25 -15.86 9.72
CA VAL A 1039 15.76 -14.78 10.55
C VAL A 1039 14.79 -14.64 11.73
N PRO A 1040 15.22 -14.85 12.99
CA PRO A 1040 14.33 -14.71 14.15
C PRO A 1040 13.71 -13.31 14.22
N ALA A 1041 12.57 -13.17 14.91
CA ALA A 1041 12.08 -11.87 15.34
C ALA A 1041 13.11 -11.14 16.23
N CYS A 1042 12.94 -9.83 16.41
CA CYS A 1042 13.66 -9.12 17.46
C CYS A 1042 13.23 -9.60 18.86
N ASP A 1043 14.11 -9.54 19.88
CA ASP A 1043 13.66 -9.62 21.28
C ASP A 1043 12.83 -8.36 21.58
N ILE A 1044 11.59 -8.53 22.04
CA ILE A 1044 10.74 -7.41 22.50
C ILE A 1044 10.85 -7.15 24.01
N ASP A 1045 10.73 -5.89 24.41
CA ASP A 1045 10.61 -5.48 25.82
C ASP A 1045 9.17 -5.57 26.37
N GLU A 1046 8.96 -5.13 27.61
CA GLU A 1046 7.63 -5.10 28.27
C GLU A 1046 6.61 -4.17 27.58
N LYS A 1047 7.01 -3.39 26.57
CA LYS A 1047 6.15 -2.52 25.75
C LYS A 1047 6.00 -3.02 24.32
N GLY A 1048 6.68 -4.09 23.92
CA GLY A 1048 6.68 -4.60 22.54
C GLY A 1048 7.79 -4.06 21.64
N LEU A 1049 8.72 -3.24 22.15
CA LEU A 1049 9.75 -2.58 21.34
C LEU A 1049 10.97 -3.49 21.15
N CYS A 1050 11.58 -3.48 19.97
CA CYS A 1050 12.75 -4.30 19.65
C CYS A 1050 14.02 -3.85 20.41
N VAL A 1051 14.51 -4.67 21.34
CA VAL A 1051 15.72 -4.39 22.14
C VAL A 1051 16.98 -5.13 21.67
N ASN A 1052 16.82 -6.33 21.10
CA ASN A 1052 17.87 -7.01 20.36
C ASN A 1052 17.33 -7.37 18.97
N VAL A 1053 18.14 -7.19 17.94
CA VAL A 1053 17.81 -7.66 16.58
C VAL A 1053 17.94 -9.17 16.51
N GLY A 1054 17.02 -9.81 15.79
CA GLY A 1054 17.18 -11.19 15.37
C GLY A 1054 18.20 -11.29 14.25
N TYR A 1055 19.03 -12.33 14.26
CA TYR A 1055 19.99 -12.55 13.18
C TYR A 1055 20.12 -14.02 12.82
N VAL A 1056 20.47 -14.28 11.56
CA VAL A 1056 21.01 -15.57 11.10
C VAL A 1056 22.28 -15.32 10.28
N VAL A 1057 23.30 -16.13 10.53
CA VAL A 1057 24.59 -16.11 9.83
C VAL A 1057 24.61 -17.30 8.88
N LEU A 1058 24.65 -16.98 7.60
CA LEU A 1058 24.70 -17.92 6.50
C LEU A 1058 26.09 -17.95 5.92
N ARG A 1059 26.47 -19.09 5.35
CA ARG A 1059 27.59 -19.17 4.41
C ARG A 1059 27.18 -19.95 3.17
N PHE A 1060 27.61 -19.51 2.02
CA PHE A 1060 27.51 -20.29 0.78
C PHE A 1060 28.81 -20.18 -0.01
N LYS A 1061 28.97 -21.04 -1.01
CA LYS A 1061 30.11 -20.98 -1.93
C LYS A 1061 29.62 -20.45 -3.27
N ALA A 1062 30.22 -19.35 -3.70
CA ALA A 1062 30.01 -18.78 -5.02
C ALA A 1062 30.66 -19.69 -6.08
N ASP A 1063 29.94 -20.70 -6.57
CA ASP A 1063 30.37 -21.59 -7.66
C ASP A 1063 29.29 -21.86 -8.73
N ASN A 1064 28.40 -20.89 -8.90
CA ASN A 1064 27.27 -20.91 -9.82
C ASN A 1064 27.06 -19.51 -10.44
N PRO A 1065 27.75 -19.15 -11.54
CA PRO A 1065 27.64 -17.82 -12.13
C PRO A 1065 26.20 -17.51 -12.54
N GLY A 1066 25.68 -16.34 -12.21
CA GLY A 1066 24.26 -16.02 -12.38
C GLY A 1066 23.82 -14.73 -11.70
N VAL A 1067 22.51 -14.57 -11.62
CA VAL A 1067 21.80 -13.43 -11.05
C VAL A 1067 20.76 -14.02 -10.12
N TRP A 1068 21.05 -14.02 -8.82
CA TRP A 1068 20.32 -14.81 -7.81
C TRP A 1068 19.71 -13.89 -6.76
N MET A 1069 18.40 -13.98 -6.55
CA MET A 1069 17.74 -13.18 -5.52
C MET A 1069 17.85 -13.82 -4.14
N VAL A 1070 18.18 -13.01 -3.13
CA VAL A 1070 17.85 -13.24 -1.71
C VAL A 1070 16.55 -12.50 -1.42
N HIS A 1071 15.51 -13.18 -0.95
CA HIS A 1071 14.21 -12.55 -0.64
C HIS A 1071 13.47 -13.20 0.51
N CYS A 1072 12.54 -12.47 1.12
CA CYS A 1072 11.60 -13.06 2.07
C CYS A 1072 10.58 -13.94 1.34
N HIS A 1073 10.24 -15.09 1.93
CA HIS A 1073 9.23 -16.00 1.38
C HIS A 1073 7.81 -15.73 1.92
N VAL A 1074 7.57 -14.60 2.58
CA VAL A 1074 6.22 -14.05 2.69
C VAL A 1074 5.88 -13.38 1.35
N ASP A 1075 4.83 -13.86 0.66
CA ASP A 1075 4.53 -13.53 -0.75
C ASP A 1075 4.44 -12.01 -0.97
N TRP A 1076 3.65 -11.33 -0.13
CA TRP A 1076 3.55 -9.88 -0.22
C TRP A 1076 4.86 -9.19 0.15
N HIS A 1077 5.67 -9.66 1.12
CA HIS A 1077 6.98 -9.06 1.41
C HIS A 1077 7.91 -9.09 0.18
N MET A 1078 7.87 -10.16 -0.61
CA MET A 1078 8.56 -10.21 -1.91
C MET A 1078 7.93 -9.24 -2.92
N ALA A 1079 6.60 -9.24 -3.07
CA ALA A 1079 5.89 -8.39 -4.03
C ALA A 1079 6.11 -6.89 -3.79
N ILE A 1080 6.28 -6.47 -2.52
CA ILE A 1080 6.59 -5.09 -2.14
C ILE A 1080 8.09 -4.76 -2.16
N GLY A 1081 8.95 -5.68 -2.60
CA GLY A 1081 10.37 -5.42 -2.90
C GLY A 1081 11.39 -5.80 -1.83
N MET A 1082 11.05 -6.68 -0.86
CA MET A 1082 12.01 -7.20 0.14
C MET A 1082 12.97 -8.23 -0.47
N GLY A 1083 13.90 -7.75 -1.31
CA GLY A 1083 14.92 -8.58 -1.95
C GLY A 1083 16.20 -7.84 -2.31
N VAL A 1084 17.25 -8.63 -2.56
CA VAL A 1084 18.57 -8.22 -3.06
C VAL A 1084 18.99 -9.18 -4.17
N ILE A 1085 19.65 -8.67 -5.21
CA ILE A 1085 20.33 -9.49 -6.22
C ILE A 1085 21.79 -9.73 -5.82
N PHE A 1086 22.21 -10.99 -5.80
CA PHE A 1086 23.61 -11.38 -5.92
C PHE A 1086 23.96 -11.66 -7.39
N VAL A 1087 24.88 -10.89 -7.94
CA VAL A 1087 25.45 -11.11 -9.27
C VAL A 1087 26.74 -11.89 -9.13
N GLU A 1088 26.70 -13.18 -9.44
CA GLU A 1088 27.86 -14.06 -9.33
C GLU A 1088 28.52 -14.26 -10.70
N GLY A 1089 29.85 -14.11 -10.77
CA GLY A 1089 30.61 -14.46 -11.98
C GLY A 1089 30.26 -13.62 -13.21
N GLU A 1090 30.29 -12.28 -13.09
CA GLU A 1090 30.03 -11.38 -14.22
C GLU A 1090 30.92 -11.65 -15.45
N ALA A 1091 32.15 -12.14 -15.25
CA ALA A 1091 33.08 -12.41 -16.34
C ALA A 1091 32.64 -13.65 -17.13
N GLU A 1092 32.25 -14.69 -16.40
CA GLU A 1092 31.71 -15.95 -16.90
C GLU A 1092 30.38 -15.73 -17.63
N LEU A 1093 29.48 -14.89 -17.12
CA LEU A 1093 28.23 -14.51 -17.78
C LEU A 1093 28.47 -13.76 -19.10
N ARG A 1094 29.45 -12.83 -19.13
CA ARG A 1094 29.84 -12.10 -20.35
C ARG A 1094 30.59 -12.97 -21.37
N GLU A 1095 31.29 -14.01 -20.92
CA GLU A 1095 31.87 -15.01 -21.83
C GLU A 1095 30.80 -15.98 -22.36
N LYS A 1096 29.78 -16.33 -21.57
CA LYS A 1096 28.60 -17.11 -22.02
C LYS A 1096 27.84 -16.37 -23.13
N GLY A 1097 27.58 -15.07 -22.92
CA GLY A 1097 26.87 -14.20 -23.87
C GLY A 1097 25.36 -14.49 -23.99
N PRO A 1098 24.57 -13.56 -24.57
CA PRO A 1098 23.11 -13.69 -24.61
C PRO A 1098 22.62 -14.79 -25.56
N ASP A 1099 23.37 -15.09 -26.62
CA ASP A 1099 23.04 -16.15 -27.61
C ASP A 1099 23.15 -17.58 -27.03
N ALA A 1100 23.70 -17.73 -25.81
CA ALA A 1100 23.77 -19.01 -25.12
C ALA A 1100 22.53 -19.34 -24.27
N PHE A 1101 21.61 -18.39 -24.08
CA PHE A 1101 20.31 -18.65 -23.46
C PHE A 1101 19.36 -19.32 -24.45
N THR A 1102 18.42 -20.15 -23.97
CA THR A 1102 17.54 -20.87 -24.89
C THR A 1102 16.65 -19.96 -25.75
N SER A 1103 16.43 -20.37 -27.00
CA SER A 1103 15.63 -19.63 -27.98
C SER A 1103 14.16 -19.46 -27.58
N SER A 1104 13.65 -20.28 -26.66
CA SER A 1104 12.31 -20.15 -26.11
C SER A 1104 12.21 -18.94 -25.17
N LEU A 1105 13.07 -18.84 -24.16
CA LEU A 1105 13.09 -17.72 -23.22
C LEU A 1105 13.56 -16.40 -23.89
N LEU A 1106 14.52 -16.48 -24.82
CA LEU A 1106 14.86 -15.35 -25.70
C LEU A 1106 13.73 -14.95 -26.67
N SER A 1107 12.63 -15.71 -26.78
CA SER A 1107 11.49 -15.34 -27.62
C SER A 1107 10.43 -14.54 -26.87
N VAL A 1108 10.24 -14.74 -25.56
CA VAL A 1108 9.33 -13.90 -24.75
C VAL A 1108 9.89 -12.48 -24.62
N CYS A 1109 11.19 -12.32 -24.38
CA CYS A 1109 11.86 -11.01 -24.36
C CYS A 1109 11.77 -10.22 -25.68
N LYS A 1110 11.43 -10.85 -26.81
CA LYS A 1110 11.25 -10.20 -28.12
C LYS A 1110 9.82 -9.71 -28.39
N HIS A 1111 8.89 -9.98 -27.48
CA HIS A 1111 7.46 -9.66 -27.62
C HIS A 1111 6.88 -8.86 -26.44
N ALA A 1112 7.70 -8.46 -25.47
CA ALA A 1112 7.34 -7.45 -24.47
C ALA A 1112 6.91 -6.13 -25.16
N PRO A 1113 5.99 -5.34 -24.56
CA PRO A 1113 5.36 -4.18 -25.20
C PRO A 1113 6.37 -3.07 -25.51
N SER A 1114 6.78 -3.01 -26.79
CA SER A 1114 7.94 -2.26 -27.26
C SER A 1114 7.80 -0.74 -27.14
N ASN A 1115 8.45 -0.16 -26.14
CA ASN A 1115 9.14 1.10 -26.35
C ASN A 1115 10.52 0.74 -26.95
N GLU A 1116 10.71 1.08 -28.22
CA GLU A 1116 11.92 0.93 -29.05
C GLU A 1116 12.92 -0.23 -28.75
N LEU A 1117 12.76 -1.36 -29.46
CA LEU A 1117 13.82 -2.36 -29.62
C LEU A 1117 14.99 -1.81 -30.48
N GLY A 1118 15.86 -1.01 -29.86
CA GLY A 1118 16.98 -0.28 -30.46
C GLY A 1118 18.14 -1.17 -30.96
N GLY A 1119 17.94 -1.85 -32.08
CA GLY A 1119 18.90 -2.80 -32.67
C GLY A 1119 20.21 -2.22 -33.20
N SER A 1120 21.14 -1.88 -32.29
CA SER A 1120 22.59 -1.67 -32.50
C SER A 1120 23.05 -0.48 -33.38
N LYS A 1121 23.62 0.54 -32.73
CA LYS A 1121 24.81 1.25 -33.23
C LYS A 1121 25.58 1.92 -32.09
N LEU A 1122 26.90 1.96 -32.23
CA LEU A 1122 27.82 2.60 -31.29
C LEU A 1122 27.95 4.10 -31.58
N ASP A 1123 27.11 4.92 -30.96
CA ASP A 1123 27.49 6.27 -30.51
C ASP A 1123 26.87 6.57 -29.13
N GLY A 1124 27.40 7.59 -28.44
CA GLY A 1124 27.17 7.79 -27.01
C GLY A 1124 25.99 8.71 -26.71
N SER A 1125 24.87 8.12 -26.28
CA SER A 1125 23.71 8.82 -25.70
C SER A 1125 23.10 7.98 -24.56
N THR A 1126 22.40 8.65 -23.63
CA THR A 1126 21.90 8.05 -22.38
C THR A 1126 20.57 7.32 -22.55
N PRO A 1127 20.29 6.21 -21.80
CA PRO A 1127 19.03 5.47 -21.88
C PRO A 1127 17.81 6.20 -21.28
N SER A 1128 16.64 5.61 -21.50
CA SER A 1128 15.31 6.08 -21.07
C SER A 1128 14.81 5.48 -19.76
N GLU A 1129 13.68 6.01 -19.26
CA GLU A 1129 13.00 5.60 -18.02
C GLU A 1129 12.36 4.18 -18.09
N PRO A 1130 12.22 3.48 -16.94
CA PRO A 1130 11.65 2.15 -16.85
C PRO A 1130 10.12 2.10 -16.72
N LYS A 1131 9.51 0.94 -17.01
CA LYS A 1131 8.09 0.63 -16.82
C LYS A 1131 7.86 -0.35 -15.67
N VAL A 1132 6.95 0.00 -14.77
CA VAL A 1132 6.36 -0.96 -13.81
C VAL A 1132 5.28 -1.79 -14.52
N TYR A 1133 5.13 -3.07 -14.14
CA TYR A 1133 4.12 -3.97 -14.69
C TYR A 1133 2.76 -3.79 -14.00
N ASP A 1134 1.72 -3.41 -14.76
CA ASP A 1134 0.32 -3.45 -14.30
C ASP A 1134 -0.17 -4.89 -14.14
N LEU A 1135 -0.81 -5.19 -13.01
CA LEU A 1135 -1.62 -6.41 -12.83
C LEU A 1135 -3.05 -6.17 -13.37
N PRO A 1136 -3.69 -7.15 -14.05
CA PRO A 1136 -4.96 -6.97 -14.74
C PRO A 1136 -6.16 -6.94 -13.79
N THR A 1137 -6.50 -5.73 -13.33
CA THR A 1137 -7.64 -5.40 -12.46
C THR A 1137 -9.02 -5.60 -13.12
N LYS A 1138 -9.39 -6.85 -13.49
CA LYS A 1138 -10.75 -7.21 -13.94
C LYS A 1138 -11.28 -8.58 -13.48
N PRO A 1139 -11.88 -8.65 -12.28
CA PRO A 1139 -13.13 -9.37 -12.10
C PRO A 1139 -14.23 -8.69 -12.94
N ASN A 1140 -15.22 -9.46 -13.43
CA ASN A 1140 -16.43 -8.85 -14.01
C ASN A 1140 -17.35 -8.39 -12.87
N SER A 1141 -17.80 -7.14 -12.91
CA SER A 1141 -18.75 -6.56 -11.95
C SER A 1141 -20.10 -7.29 -11.97
N VAL A 1142 -20.36 -8.18 -11.01
CA VAL A 1142 -21.68 -8.76 -10.76
C VAL A 1142 -21.99 -8.86 -9.26
N PHE A 1143 -22.80 -7.90 -8.79
CA PHE A 1143 -23.81 -8.02 -7.72
C PHE A 1143 -23.41 -8.68 -6.38
N CYS A 1144 -23.40 -7.89 -5.31
CA CYS A 1144 -23.59 -8.37 -3.93
C CYS A 1144 -25.00 -8.99 -3.73
N SER A 1145 -25.43 -9.24 -2.50
CA SER A 1145 -26.88 -9.32 -2.20
C SER A 1145 -27.21 -8.93 -0.76
N VAL A 1146 -28.24 -8.11 -0.56
CA VAL A 1146 -28.72 -7.69 0.77
C VAL A 1146 -30.11 -8.30 1.02
N GLY A 1147 -30.30 -8.93 2.18
CA GLY A 1147 -31.62 -9.05 2.82
C GLY A 1147 -32.09 -10.45 3.22
N ASN A 1148 -32.13 -10.69 4.53
CA ASN A 1148 -33.38 -10.50 5.29
C ASN A 1148 -33.09 -9.77 6.60
#